data_AF-A0A842P233-F1
#
_entry.id   AF-A0A842P233-F1
#
_cell.length_a   1.000
_cell.length_b   1.000
_cell.length_c   1.000
_cell.angle_alpha   90.00
_cell.angle_beta   90.00
_cell.angle_gamma   90.00
#
_symmetry.space_group_name_H-M   'P 1'
#
loop_
_entity.id
_entity.type
_entity.pdbx_description
1 polymer ?
#
loop_
_entity_poly.entity_id
_entity_poly.type
_entity_poly.pdbx_seq_one_letter_code
_entity_poly.pdbx_strand_id
1 'polypeptide(L)'
;MQWLLWLAIAVSIAGISIPWKNLSAEQSLWFPRLITSIQILPFIALSWLFISDSTNYDLVRLYGGSEMPIAYRISAVWASREGPTLLWAGLLGICGLAFQGSGRDESSVLFRKLVNGAVLTLFSIAMMMRPFRLAQSSWRGELNPLLQTDLMVFHPPLVFLFYSLCMVVMLKALATVLSNDKVEESQLREMVLPPARVALVVGTIGVGLGGLWAYTVLDWGGYWAWDPVETASLLPWLCLLLLLHLRVTPGGKNSGFVLPLAILPGWFSIHATMVTRANGVWASVHAFVSEDIGSQSDSAILRIIDLQNTGVSGTEVITYLISLVAILAITVAVMVSRQARIGGGENLQFASRFSLWMILLLPLSWLITVDMFGAESSLIERLPTFILLIAAASPLVAIMLPPDPAGSKLFADREKSVSMAAVILLSLIIDEPLIATLLILLMILKASSDKESEMIWTVAGIVVILTSVYAYLIDVYAAGIGLLIFIWPLLVLDVEDGEEQTLKERISELSIRKTQIRLSLFAPIVIGGTFFTLTWMLLVASVDGTSLAMHEMFGAPLILLIASALATYSWKDTVPEKMVPFLLLGFIITGIVVGVFLDIPIVGDSSSQFSDTINRGEVAWLLLPILIVAIPSIIRLAIDLYQRTAKGYSPAKMRSALAHTAHVGILLLLVGHVFTTTLIDRTDPSHQVVLVQGQQVSHEGYLLTFDEWTVLSPDDAEFNERFSVGDGFLGAKIDIYNEQGILLDTVNPGMLRFDSSNSFPRSEVDRYTSLTGDTVFIFDWSQTQALGNASGIMDSDSDDVGLDRVRLTVYHLSGSHLVWAGWLIIILSTIGIAVTSIQRPSKTIPSI
;
A
#
# COMPACT_ATOMS: atom_id res chain seq x y z
N MET A 1 19.91 -11.65 -25.57
CA MET A 1 20.65 -10.61 -24.81
C MET A 1 20.93 -11.01 -23.34
N GLN A 2 20.96 -12.31 -23.02
CA GLN A 2 21.08 -12.78 -21.63
C GLN A 2 22.38 -12.34 -20.90
N TRP A 3 23.47 -12.11 -21.65
CA TRP A 3 24.76 -11.68 -21.10
C TRP A 3 24.69 -10.33 -20.35
N LEU A 4 23.72 -9.45 -20.68
CA LEU A 4 23.51 -8.19 -19.96
C LEU A 4 23.12 -8.42 -18.49
N LEU A 5 22.32 -9.46 -18.24
CA LEU A 5 21.88 -9.80 -16.89
C LEU A 5 23.03 -10.38 -16.07
N TRP A 6 23.85 -11.24 -16.69
CA TRP A 6 25.10 -11.71 -16.07
C TRP A 6 26.05 -10.56 -15.71
N LEU A 7 26.19 -9.57 -16.61
CA LEU A 7 26.98 -8.38 -16.34
C LEU A 7 26.41 -7.56 -15.17
N ALA A 8 25.10 -7.36 -15.12
CA ALA A 8 24.44 -6.66 -14.02
C ALA A 8 24.60 -7.38 -12.67
N ILE A 9 24.51 -8.71 -12.66
CA ILE A 9 24.79 -9.56 -11.49
C ILE A 9 26.26 -9.38 -11.05
N ALA A 10 27.21 -9.52 -11.97
CA ALA A 10 28.65 -9.39 -11.67
C ALA A 10 29.00 -8.02 -11.09
N VAL A 11 28.42 -6.94 -11.64
CA VAL A 11 28.65 -5.57 -11.17
C VAL A 11 27.95 -5.31 -9.83
N SER A 12 26.81 -5.94 -9.55
CA SER A 12 26.18 -5.88 -8.23
C SER A 12 27.02 -6.60 -7.16
N ILE A 13 27.60 -7.76 -7.48
CA ILE A 13 28.56 -8.46 -6.62
C ILE A 13 29.80 -7.59 -6.37
N ALA A 14 30.31 -6.92 -7.42
CA ALA A 14 31.41 -5.97 -7.28
C ALA A 14 31.02 -4.81 -6.34
N GLY A 15 29.82 -4.25 -6.47
CA GLY A 15 29.28 -3.21 -5.59
C GLY A 15 29.25 -3.59 -4.10
N ILE A 16 28.99 -4.86 -3.79
CA ILE A 16 29.04 -5.40 -2.42
C ILE A 16 30.49 -5.53 -1.92
N SER A 17 31.40 -5.91 -2.82
CA SER A 17 32.78 -6.30 -2.50
C SER A 17 33.76 -5.12 -2.47
N ILE A 18 33.44 -4.00 -3.13
CA ILE A 18 34.31 -2.82 -3.21
C ILE A 18 34.69 -2.30 -1.81
N PRO A 19 35.98 -1.99 -1.55
CA PRO A 19 36.43 -1.38 -0.31
C PRO A 19 36.12 0.12 -0.32
N TRP A 20 34.83 0.48 -0.21
CA TRP A 20 34.32 1.85 -0.36
C TRP A 20 35.03 2.90 0.50
N LYS A 21 35.59 2.53 1.65
CA LYS A 21 36.36 3.43 2.54
C LYS A 21 37.70 3.86 1.93
N ASN A 22 38.32 2.99 1.13
CA ASN A 22 39.66 3.16 0.59
C ASN A 22 39.68 3.84 -0.78
N LEU A 23 38.51 4.18 -1.34
CA LEU A 23 38.42 4.80 -2.65
C LEU A 23 38.86 6.28 -2.61
N SER A 24 39.52 6.72 -3.68
CA SER A 24 39.77 8.14 -3.92
C SER A 24 38.44 8.91 -4.05
N ALA A 25 38.47 10.24 -3.90
CA ALA A 25 37.27 11.06 -4.05
C ALA A 25 36.62 10.86 -5.43
N GLU A 26 37.44 10.80 -6.48
CA GLU A 26 37.01 10.55 -7.85
C GLU A 26 36.41 9.15 -8.02
N GLN A 27 37.07 8.10 -7.52
CA GLN A 27 36.55 6.73 -7.56
C GLN A 27 35.21 6.60 -6.83
N SER A 28 35.08 7.25 -5.66
CA SER A 28 33.84 7.25 -4.88
C SER A 28 32.68 7.96 -5.58
N LEU A 29 32.97 8.80 -6.58
CA LEU A 29 31.98 9.48 -7.40
C LEU A 29 31.58 8.65 -8.63
N TRP A 30 32.57 8.06 -9.33
CA TRP A 30 32.34 7.36 -10.59
C TRP A 30 31.88 5.91 -10.42
N PHE A 31 32.41 5.16 -9.44
CA PHE A 31 32.08 3.74 -9.29
C PHE A 31 30.59 3.49 -9.07
N PRO A 32 29.89 4.19 -8.15
CA PRO A 32 28.45 4.02 -7.99
C PRO A 32 27.67 4.31 -9.27
N ARG A 33 28.06 5.36 -10.01
CA ARG A 33 27.40 5.74 -11.27
C ARG A 33 27.58 4.67 -12.33
N LEU A 34 28.81 4.15 -12.49
CA LEU A 34 29.09 3.08 -13.44
C LEU A 34 28.30 1.81 -13.10
N ILE A 35 28.28 1.43 -11.82
CA ILE A 35 27.52 0.29 -11.32
C ILE A 35 26.03 0.45 -11.67
N THR A 36 25.43 1.56 -11.26
CA THR A 36 24.02 1.84 -11.52
C THR A 36 23.70 1.91 -13.01
N SER A 37 24.55 2.54 -13.83
CA SER A 37 24.36 2.57 -15.29
C SER A 37 24.29 1.17 -15.88
N ILE A 38 25.18 0.26 -15.47
CA ILE A 38 25.17 -1.13 -15.94
C ILE A 38 23.94 -1.88 -15.42
N GLN A 39 23.53 -1.66 -14.17
CA GLN A 39 22.33 -2.27 -13.59
C GLN A 39 21.04 -1.87 -14.35
N ILE A 40 20.98 -0.67 -14.96
CA ILE A 40 19.79 -0.24 -15.72
C ILE A 40 19.72 -0.89 -17.11
N LEU A 41 20.86 -1.33 -17.68
CA LEU A 41 20.94 -1.81 -19.07
C LEU A 41 19.99 -2.98 -19.40
N PRO A 42 19.79 -4.01 -18.56
CA PRO A 42 18.84 -5.08 -18.85
C PRO A 42 17.41 -4.56 -19.09
N PHE A 43 16.94 -3.62 -18.27
CA PHE A 43 15.60 -3.04 -18.45
C PHE A 43 15.51 -2.22 -19.74
N ILE A 44 16.51 -1.39 -20.03
CA ILE A 44 16.58 -0.62 -21.29
C ILE A 44 16.60 -1.56 -22.50
N ALA A 45 17.37 -2.64 -22.44
CA ALA A 45 17.45 -3.60 -23.52
C ALA A 45 16.11 -4.31 -23.74
N LEU A 46 15.43 -4.75 -22.69
CA LEU A 46 14.10 -5.36 -22.82
C LEU A 46 13.09 -4.36 -23.40
N SER A 47 13.10 -3.12 -22.90
CA SER A 47 12.24 -2.05 -23.42
C SER A 47 12.49 -1.78 -24.90
N TRP A 48 13.76 -1.75 -25.31
CA TRP A 48 14.13 -1.61 -26.71
C TRP A 48 13.60 -2.77 -27.56
N LEU A 49 13.65 -4.01 -27.06
CA LEU A 49 13.13 -5.16 -27.80
C LEU A 49 11.63 -5.03 -28.06
N PHE A 50 10.84 -4.58 -27.08
CA PHE A 50 9.41 -4.28 -27.27
C PHE A 50 9.17 -3.11 -28.24
N ILE A 51 9.92 -2.00 -28.11
CA ILE A 51 9.85 -0.83 -29.01
C ILE A 51 10.27 -1.19 -30.45
N SER A 52 11.10 -2.21 -30.63
CA SER A 52 11.49 -2.72 -31.95
C SER A 52 10.62 -3.89 -32.45
N ASP A 53 9.66 -4.36 -31.64
CA ASP A 53 8.83 -5.55 -31.89
C ASP A 53 9.66 -6.78 -32.30
N SER A 54 10.74 -7.05 -31.54
CA SER A 54 11.62 -8.18 -31.82
C SER A 54 11.00 -9.51 -31.37
N THR A 55 10.10 -10.08 -32.19
CA THR A 55 9.38 -11.33 -31.90
C THR A 55 10.27 -12.59 -31.82
N ASN A 56 11.58 -12.44 -32.06
CA ASN A 56 12.56 -13.50 -31.77
C ASN A 56 12.68 -13.78 -30.27
N TYR A 57 12.21 -12.87 -29.41
CA TYR A 57 12.18 -13.01 -27.96
C TYR A 57 10.77 -13.33 -27.47
N ASP A 58 10.67 -14.28 -26.54
CA ASP A 58 9.39 -14.89 -26.18
C ASP A 58 8.42 -13.88 -25.53
N LEU A 59 8.91 -13.01 -24.64
CA LEU A 59 8.08 -11.99 -24.01
C LEU A 59 7.52 -10.98 -25.02
N VAL A 60 8.35 -10.53 -25.96
CA VAL A 60 7.90 -9.60 -27.00
C VAL A 60 6.90 -10.28 -27.93
N ARG A 61 7.08 -11.57 -28.23
CA ARG A 61 6.12 -12.35 -29.02
C ARG A 61 4.77 -12.54 -28.32
N LEU A 62 4.77 -12.65 -26.99
CA LEU A 62 3.56 -12.94 -26.20
C LEU A 62 2.77 -11.68 -25.86
N TYR A 63 3.44 -10.57 -25.56
CA TYR A 63 2.81 -9.35 -25.05
C TYR A 63 3.02 -8.12 -25.95
N GLY A 64 3.88 -8.22 -26.96
CA GLY A 64 4.16 -7.15 -27.91
C GLY A 64 3.22 -7.15 -29.10
N GLY A 65 3.47 -6.23 -30.03
CA GLY A 65 2.68 -6.05 -31.26
C GLY A 65 3.17 -4.82 -32.01
N SER A 66 3.39 -4.96 -33.33
CA SER A 66 3.85 -3.87 -34.20
C SER A 66 2.80 -2.79 -34.41
N GLU A 67 1.54 -3.17 -34.40
CA GLU A 67 0.39 -2.29 -34.68
C GLU A 67 0.03 -1.39 -33.49
N MET A 68 0.44 -1.77 -32.27
CA MET A 68 0.21 -0.96 -31.07
C MET A 68 1.01 0.35 -31.12
N PRO A 69 0.41 1.48 -30.68
CA PRO A 69 1.15 2.71 -30.41
C PRO A 69 2.38 2.48 -29.51
N ILE A 70 3.43 3.29 -29.72
CA ILE A 70 4.71 3.15 -29.02
C ILE A 70 4.55 3.18 -27.50
N ALA A 71 3.61 3.97 -26.97
CA ALA A 71 3.34 4.04 -25.54
C ALA A 71 2.95 2.67 -24.95
N TYR A 72 2.07 1.93 -25.63
CA TYR A 72 1.64 0.59 -25.20
C TYR A 72 2.71 -0.48 -25.41
N ARG A 73 3.55 -0.32 -26.43
CA ARG A 73 4.73 -1.17 -26.62
C ARG A 73 5.72 -1.00 -25.47
N ILE A 74 5.89 0.22 -24.96
CA ILE A 74 6.70 0.46 -23.76
C ILE A 74 5.99 -0.15 -22.54
N SER A 75 4.68 0.03 -22.39
CA SER A 75 3.97 -0.49 -21.20
C SER A 75 3.84 -2.01 -21.16
N ALA A 76 3.85 -2.67 -22.32
CA ALA A 76 3.91 -4.12 -22.44
C ALA A 76 5.13 -4.73 -21.71
N VAL A 77 6.21 -3.96 -21.53
CA VAL A 77 7.39 -4.40 -20.76
C VAL A 77 7.00 -4.82 -19.35
N TRP A 78 6.06 -4.12 -18.71
CA TRP A 78 5.62 -4.42 -17.35
C TRP A 78 4.27 -5.16 -17.27
N ALA A 79 3.80 -5.70 -18.40
CA ALA A 79 2.64 -6.59 -18.42
C ALA A 79 2.97 -8.02 -17.94
N SER A 80 4.27 -8.39 -17.92
CA SER A 80 4.74 -9.71 -17.47
C SER A 80 5.39 -9.66 -16.07
N ARG A 81 5.93 -10.79 -15.59
CA ARG A 81 6.65 -10.82 -14.30
C ARG A 81 8.08 -10.28 -14.40
N GLU A 82 8.71 -10.46 -15.54
CA GLU A 82 10.14 -10.22 -15.74
C GLU A 82 10.49 -8.75 -15.85
N GLY A 83 9.76 -8.01 -16.69
CA GLY A 83 10.05 -6.60 -16.92
C GLY A 83 9.89 -5.72 -15.68
N PRO A 84 8.83 -5.85 -14.85
CA PRO A 84 8.72 -5.08 -13.63
C PRO A 84 9.83 -5.42 -12.61
N THR A 85 10.31 -6.66 -12.57
CA THR A 85 11.45 -7.04 -11.71
C THR A 85 12.74 -6.37 -12.17
N LEU A 86 12.99 -6.28 -13.49
CA LEU A 86 14.11 -5.51 -14.04
C LEU A 86 13.96 -4.00 -13.81
N LEU A 87 12.74 -3.46 -13.96
CA LEU A 87 12.40 -2.07 -13.67
C LEU A 87 12.69 -1.74 -12.22
N TRP A 88 12.24 -2.58 -11.29
CA TRP A 88 12.45 -2.40 -9.86
C TRP A 88 13.93 -2.41 -9.49
N ALA A 89 14.71 -3.35 -10.06
CA ALA A 89 16.15 -3.40 -9.86
C ALA A 89 16.85 -2.12 -10.34
N GLY A 90 16.50 -1.62 -11.54
CA GLY A 90 17.02 -0.39 -12.09
C GLY A 90 16.66 0.84 -11.24
N LEU A 91 15.39 1.00 -10.88
CA LEU A 91 14.89 2.10 -10.05
C LEU A 91 15.49 2.09 -8.64
N LEU A 92 15.66 0.91 -8.03
CA LEU A 92 16.32 0.77 -6.72
C LEU A 92 17.79 1.19 -6.80
N GLY A 93 18.50 0.83 -7.87
CA GLY A 93 19.86 1.30 -8.14
C GLY A 93 19.92 2.83 -8.26
N ILE A 94 19.01 3.44 -9.03
CA ILE A 94 18.92 4.90 -9.21
C ILE A 94 18.62 5.60 -7.88
N CYS A 95 17.64 5.12 -7.12
CA CYS A 95 17.27 5.70 -5.83
C CYS A 95 18.40 5.55 -4.81
N GLY A 96 19.06 4.39 -4.78
CA GLY A 96 20.25 4.17 -3.95
C GLY A 96 21.38 5.14 -4.29
N LEU A 97 21.64 5.37 -5.57
CA LEU A 97 22.62 6.37 -6.05
C LEU A 97 22.22 7.80 -5.66
N ALA A 98 20.94 8.15 -5.73
CA ALA A 98 20.44 9.47 -5.38
C ALA A 98 20.58 9.78 -3.87
N PHE A 99 20.42 8.77 -3.01
CA PHE A 99 20.39 8.94 -1.55
C PHE A 99 21.61 8.37 -0.80
N GLN A 100 22.63 7.84 -1.47
CA GLN A 100 23.83 7.29 -0.80
C GLN A 100 24.63 8.31 0.03
N GLY A 101 24.59 9.59 -0.33
CA GLY A 101 25.43 10.63 0.27
C GLY A 101 26.94 10.42 0.05
N SER A 102 27.73 11.35 0.58
CA SER A 102 29.20 11.33 0.50
C SER A 102 29.87 10.73 1.74
N GLY A 103 29.09 10.15 2.65
CA GLY A 103 29.60 9.54 3.88
C GLY A 103 30.59 8.40 3.60
N ARG A 104 31.56 8.25 4.51
CA ARG A 104 32.60 7.20 4.51
C ARG A 104 32.61 6.40 5.81
N ASP A 105 31.72 6.73 6.74
CA ASP A 105 31.39 5.96 7.93
C ASP A 105 30.91 4.55 7.56
N GLU A 106 30.91 3.63 8.52
CA GLU A 106 30.53 2.24 8.26
C GLU A 106 29.08 2.13 7.81
N SER A 107 28.17 2.91 8.40
CA SER A 107 26.75 2.92 8.03
C SER A 107 26.53 3.32 6.57
N SER A 108 27.22 4.36 6.07
CA SER A 108 27.16 4.78 4.67
C SER A 108 27.70 3.71 3.72
N VAL A 109 28.74 3.00 4.11
CA VAL A 109 29.31 1.89 3.31
C VAL A 109 28.37 0.69 3.29
N LEU A 110 27.81 0.32 4.44
CA LEU A 110 26.83 -0.76 4.53
C LEU A 110 25.58 -0.44 3.72
N PHE A 111 25.10 0.80 3.73
CA PHE A 111 23.99 1.21 2.88
C PHE A 111 24.27 0.92 1.39
N ARG A 112 25.44 1.31 0.87
CA ARG A 112 25.82 1.01 -0.53
C ARG A 112 25.84 -0.50 -0.81
N LYS A 113 26.38 -1.30 0.13
CA LYS A 113 26.42 -2.76 0.00
C LYS A 113 25.02 -3.37 0.02
N LEU A 114 24.15 -2.92 0.92
CA LEU A 114 22.77 -3.41 1.05
C LEU A 114 21.93 -3.07 -0.18
N VAL A 115 22.08 -1.87 -0.76
CA VAL A 115 21.43 -1.51 -2.03
C VAL A 115 21.85 -2.48 -3.13
N ASN A 116 23.16 -2.72 -3.29
CA ASN A 116 23.65 -3.67 -4.29
C ASN A 116 23.24 -5.12 -3.99
N GLY A 117 23.10 -5.51 -2.72
CA GLY A 117 22.57 -6.81 -2.31
C GLY A 117 21.09 -7.00 -2.66
N ALA A 118 20.27 -5.97 -2.43
CA ALA A 118 18.86 -6.00 -2.83
C ALA A 118 18.70 -6.03 -4.36
N VAL A 119 19.48 -5.21 -5.09
CA VAL A 119 19.52 -5.24 -6.56
C VAL A 119 20.00 -6.60 -7.09
N LEU A 120 21.02 -7.20 -6.47
CA LEU A 120 21.47 -8.56 -6.79
C LEU A 120 20.39 -9.62 -6.56
N THR A 121 19.58 -9.47 -5.51
CA THR A 121 18.45 -10.36 -5.24
C THR A 121 17.44 -10.29 -6.38
N LEU A 122 17.05 -9.07 -6.77
CA LEU A 122 16.10 -8.86 -7.87
C LEU A 122 16.63 -9.37 -9.21
N PHE A 123 17.92 -9.19 -9.52
CA PHE A 123 18.51 -9.75 -10.73
C PHE A 123 18.61 -11.27 -10.69
N SER A 124 18.88 -11.87 -9.54
CA SER A 124 18.86 -13.33 -9.39
C SER A 124 17.46 -13.89 -9.66
N ILE A 125 16.42 -13.26 -9.11
CA ILE A 125 15.01 -13.60 -9.41
C ILE A 125 14.70 -13.40 -10.90
N ALA A 126 15.09 -12.27 -11.49
CA ALA A 126 14.88 -12.01 -12.91
C ALA A 126 15.58 -13.04 -13.79
N MET A 127 16.77 -13.50 -13.40
CA MET A 127 17.53 -14.51 -14.14
C MET A 127 16.78 -15.84 -14.21
N MET A 128 16.11 -16.23 -13.11
CA MET A 128 15.29 -17.44 -13.05
C MET A 128 14.13 -17.41 -14.06
N MET A 129 13.53 -16.24 -14.27
CA MET A 129 12.44 -16.07 -15.23
C MET A 129 12.90 -15.94 -16.70
N ARG A 130 14.22 -15.77 -16.94
CA ARG A 130 14.83 -15.72 -18.28
C ARG A 130 14.18 -14.68 -19.23
N PRO A 131 14.23 -13.36 -18.92
CA PRO A 131 13.59 -12.29 -19.69
C PRO A 131 13.98 -12.22 -21.17
N PHE A 132 15.16 -12.72 -21.54
CA PHE A 132 15.68 -12.69 -22.91
C PHE A 132 15.65 -14.08 -23.57
N ARG A 133 14.77 -14.97 -23.11
CA ARG A 133 14.56 -16.28 -23.75
C ARG A 133 14.08 -16.09 -25.19
N LEU A 134 14.67 -16.84 -26.11
CA LEU A 134 14.27 -16.85 -27.51
C LEU A 134 12.92 -17.56 -27.65
N ALA A 135 12.07 -17.03 -28.53
CA ALA A 135 10.80 -17.63 -28.88
C ALA A 135 11.02 -19.00 -29.55
N GLN A 136 10.18 -19.97 -29.18
CA GLN A 136 10.21 -21.33 -29.78
C GLN A 136 9.00 -21.59 -30.68
N SER A 137 7.93 -20.81 -30.53
CA SER A 137 6.70 -20.91 -31.32
C SER A 137 6.58 -19.72 -32.27
N SER A 138 5.90 -19.93 -33.40
CA SER A 138 5.51 -18.88 -34.33
C SER A 138 4.18 -18.22 -33.97
N TRP A 139 3.39 -18.79 -33.06
CA TRP A 139 2.16 -18.17 -32.56
C TRP A 139 2.48 -16.82 -31.91
N ARG A 140 1.56 -15.86 -31.95
CA ARG A 140 1.75 -14.52 -31.35
C ARG A 140 0.59 -14.25 -30.41
N GLY A 141 0.91 -13.68 -29.24
CA GLY A 141 -0.08 -13.10 -28.36
C GLY A 141 -0.11 -11.58 -28.52
N GLU A 142 -0.93 -10.92 -27.72
CA GLU A 142 -0.97 -9.48 -27.60
C GLU A 142 -1.08 -9.08 -26.12
N LEU A 143 -0.82 -7.81 -25.82
CA LEU A 143 -1.12 -7.23 -24.53
C LEU A 143 -2.61 -7.35 -24.22
N ASN A 144 -2.92 -7.83 -23.02
CA ASN A 144 -4.31 -7.93 -22.53
C ASN A 144 -5.05 -6.58 -22.75
N PRO A 145 -6.24 -6.58 -23.39
CA PRO A 145 -7.02 -5.38 -23.66
C PRO A 145 -7.22 -4.45 -22.46
N LEU A 146 -7.41 -4.99 -21.25
CA LEU A 146 -7.58 -4.20 -20.02
C LEU A 146 -6.32 -3.38 -19.66
N LEU A 147 -5.16 -3.80 -20.15
CA LEU A 147 -3.87 -3.13 -19.94
C LEU A 147 -3.53 -2.12 -21.05
N GLN A 148 -4.31 -2.06 -22.13
CA GLN A 148 -4.09 -1.10 -23.22
C GLN A 148 -4.69 0.28 -22.90
N THR A 149 -4.25 0.89 -21.80
CA THR A 149 -4.77 2.17 -21.29
C THR A 149 -3.64 3.14 -20.96
N ASP A 150 -3.87 4.45 -21.09
CA ASP A 150 -2.84 5.46 -20.81
C ASP A 150 -2.30 5.36 -19.38
N LEU A 151 -3.15 4.98 -18.43
CA LEU A 151 -2.76 4.84 -17.02
C LEU A 151 -1.81 3.65 -16.80
N MET A 152 -1.93 2.57 -17.57
CA MET A 152 -0.96 1.48 -17.57
C MET A 152 0.44 1.96 -18.00
N VAL A 153 0.56 3.04 -18.79
CA VAL A 153 1.86 3.59 -19.21
C VAL A 153 2.59 4.28 -18.05
N PHE A 154 1.85 4.92 -17.14
CA PHE A 154 2.44 5.77 -16.09
C PHE A 154 2.41 5.15 -14.70
N HIS A 155 1.34 4.44 -14.35
CA HIS A 155 1.07 4.00 -12.98
C HIS A 155 2.10 2.97 -12.48
N PRO A 156 2.37 1.83 -13.16
CA PRO A 156 3.30 0.83 -12.65
C PRO A 156 4.73 1.37 -12.43
N PRO A 157 5.36 2.13 -13.36
CA PRO A 157 6.66 2.73 -13.10
C PRO A 157 6.70 3.65 -11.87
N LEU A 158 5.63 4.39 -11.61
CA LEU A 158 5.52 5.24 -10.42
C LEU A 158 5.41 4.40 -9.13
N VAL A 159 4.65 3.30 -9.14
CA VAL A 159 4.55 2.39 -7.99
C VAL A 159 5.90 1.73 -7.70
N PHE A 160 6.64 1.26 -8.71
CA PHE A 160 7.97 0.69 -8.49
C PHE A 160 9.00 1.74 -8.05
N LEU A 161 8.86 3.00 -8.47
CA LEU A 161 9.67 4.11 -7.95
C LEU A 161 9.34 4.37 -6.48
N PHE A 162 8.06 4.36 -6.12
CA PHE A 162 7.60 4.47 -4.73
C PHE A 162 8.17 3.36 -3.85
N TYR A 163 8.08 2.10 -4.28
CA TYR A 163 8.65 0.95 -3.56
C TYR A 163 10.16 1.04 -3.45
N SER A 164 10.86 1.49 -4.49
CA SER A 164 12.32 1.72 -4.47
C SER A 164 12.72 2.76 -3.43
N LEU A 165 11.95 3.85 -3.29
CA LEU A 165 12.19 4.88 -2.28
C LEU A 165 11.92 4.36 -0.86
N CYS A 166 10.84 3.59 -0.66
CA CYS A 166 10.55 2.92 0.61
C CYS A 166 11.67 1.95 1.01
N MET A 167 12.19 1.18 0.06
CA MET A 167 13.36 0.32 0.24
C MET A 167 14.58 1.14 0.67
N VAL A 168 14.86 2.30 0.06
CA VAL A 168 15.97 3.17 0.49
C VAL A 168 15.82 3.62 1.95
N VAL A 169 14.62 3.97 2.41
CA VAL A 169 14.35 4.33 3.82
C VAL A 169 14.73 3.15 4.74
N MET A 170 14.23 1.95 4.43
CA MET A 170 14.52 0.72 5.18
C MET A 170 16.01 0.37 5.17
N LEU A 171 16.67 0.41 4.00
CA LEU A 171 18.07 0.03 3.86
C LEU A 171 19.01 0.99 4.62
N LYS A 172 18.67 2.27 4.74
CA LYS A 172 19.41 3.22 5.62
C LYS A 172 19.28 2.84 7.10
N ALA A 173 18.08 2.44 7.52
CA ALA A 173 17.82 2.02 8.88
C ALA A 173 18.54 0.70 9.22
N LEU A 174 18.49 -0.28 8.31
CA LEU A 174 19.24 -1.54 8.43
C LEU A 174 20.76 -1.31 8.44
N ALA A 175 21.28 -0.45 7.57
CA ALA A 175 22.70 -0.12 7.54
C ALA A 175 23.20 0.45 8.87
N THR A 176 22.38 1.27 9.53
CA THR A 176 22.67 1.86 10.84
C THR A 176 22.70 0.80 11.95
N VAL A 177 21.81 -0.19 11.89
CA VAL A 177 21.74 -1.27 12.87
C VAL A 177 22.87 -2.28 12.72
N LEU A 178 23.32 -2.50 11.49
CA LEU A 178 24.38 -3.46 11.17
C LEU A 178 25.79 -2.87 11.26
N SER A 179 25.90 -1.54 11.36
CA SER A 179 27.17 -0.84 11.59
C SER A 179 27.58 -0.89 13.06
N ASN A 180 28.88 -0.83 13.32
CA ASN A 180 29.40 -0.61 14.67
C ASN A 180 29.35 0.88 15.08
N ASP A 181 28.95 1.75 14.17
CA ASP A 181 28.82 3.19 14.43
C ASP A 181 27.71 3.44 15.46
N LYS A 182 28.02 4.25 16.48
CA LYS A 182 27.02 4.73 17.44
C LYS A 182 26.23 5.86 16.79
N VAL A 183 25.18 5.50 16.07
CA VAL A 183 24.25 6.45 15.47
C VAL A 183 23.11 6.74 16.44
N GLU A 184 23.02 7.99 16.87
CA GLU A 184 21.91 8.46 17.70
C GLU A 184 20.59 8.43 16.91
N GLU A 185 19.47 8.30 17.61
CA GLU A 185 18.16 8.18 16.95
C GLU A 185 17.77 9.44 16.18
N SER A 186 18.18 10.62 16.66
CA SER A 186 18.02 11.88 15.94
C SER A 186 18.76 11.88 14.59
N GLN A 187 19.98 11.33 14.56
CA GLN A 187 20.77 11.19 13.33
C GLN A 187 20.12 10.20 12.37
N LEU A 188 19.67 9.04 12.87
CA LEU A 188 18.91 8.08 12.05
C LEU A 188 17.69 8.74 11.42
N ARG A 189 16.92 9.49 12.21
CA ARG A 189 15.75 10.22 11.71
C ARG A 189 16.12 11.20 10.61
N GLU A 190 17.16 12.00 10.80
CA GLU A 190 17.62 12.96 9.78
C GLU A 190 18.07 12.28 8.48
N MET A 191 18.64 11.07 8.56
CA MET A 191 19.04 10.30 7.38
C MET A 191 17.86 9.74 6.58
N VAL A 192 16.79 9.31 7.26
CA VAL A 192 15.65 8.62 6.61
C VAL A 192 14.55 9.58 6.15
N LEU A 193 14.43 10.76 6.77
CA LEU A 193 13.39 11.73 6.43
C LEU A 193 13.44 12.24 4.96
N PRO A 194 14.61 12.54 4.36
CA PRO A 194 14.66 13.00 2.97
C PRO A 194 14.08 11.99 1.96
N PRO A 195 14.54 10.72 1.90
CA PRO A 195 13.91 9.75 1.01
C PRO A 195 12.46 9.45 1.39
N ALA A 196 12.10 9.44 2.69
CA ALA A 196 10.71 9.22 3.11
C ALA A 196 9.73 10.28 2.61
N ARG A 197 10.15 11.56 2.55
CA ARG A 197 9.31 12.64 2.01
C ARG A 197 9.11 12.52 0.50
N VAL A 198 10.16 12.14 -0.23
CA VAL A 198 10.05 11.90 -1.68
C VAL A 198 9.19 10.66 -1.94
N ALA A 199 9.38 9.60 -1.15
CA ALA A 199 8.54 8.41 -1.18
C ALA A 199 7.07 8.75 -0.96
N LEU A 200 6.75 9.63 0.00
CA LEU A 200 5.37 10.04 0.26
C LEU A 200 4.74 10.73 -0.96
N VAL A 201 5.48 11.61 -1.65
CA VAL A 201 4.99 12.28 -2.87
C VAL A 201 4.70 11.26 -3.96
N VAL A 202 5.69 10.44 -4.29
CA VAL A 202 5.56 9.45 -5.37
C VAL A 202 4.46 8.44 -5.03
N GLY A 203 4.37 7.99 -3.78
CA GLY A 203 3.31 7.10 -3.32
C GLY A 203 1.92 7.73 -3.37
N THR A 204 1.78 9.01 -3.03
CA THR A 204 0.50 9.73 -3.16
C THR A 204 0.09 9.84 -4.63
N ILE A 205 1.02 10.08 -5.55
CA ILE A 205 0.70 10.08 -6.98
C ILE A 205 0.34 8.66 -7.44
N GLY A 206 1.14 7.65 -7.06
CA GLY A 206 0.96 6.26 -7.45
C GLY A 206 -0.38 5.68 -7.01
N VAL A 207 -0.69 5.76 -5.71
CA VAL A 207 -1.98 5.29 -5.15
C VAL A 207 -3.15 6.02 -5.81
N GLY A 208 -3.00 7.31 -6.08
CA GLY A 208 -4.02 8.14 -6.71
C GLY A 208 -4.32 7.77 -8.15
N LEU A 209 -3.27 7.57 -8.93
CA LEU A 209 -3.40 7.10 -10.31
C LEU A 209 -3.97 5.68 -10.35
N GLY A 210 -3.69 4.84 -9.35
CA GLY A 210 -4.34 3.54 -9.20
C GLY A 210 -5.84 3.68 -9.01
N GLY A 211 -6.27 4.55 -8.08
CA GLY A 211 -7.69 4.83 -7.90
C GLY A 211 -8.36 5.51 -9.10
N LEU A 212 -7.62 6.33 -9.86
CA LEU A 212 -8.09 6.89 -11.13
C LEU A 212 -8.26 5.80 -12.18
N TRP A 213 -7.32 4.86 -12.25
CA TRP A 213 -7.39 3.76 -13.19
C TRP A 213 -8.60 2.87 -12.90
N ALA A 214 -8.82 2.52 -11.64
CA ALA A 214 -10.02 1.82 -11.19
C ALA A 214 -11.29 2.57 -11.56
N TYR A 215 -11.31 3.88 -11.34
CA TYR A 215 -12.45 4.73 -11.66
C TYR A 215 -12.77 4.80 -13.16
N THR A 216 -11.77 4.71 -14.04
CA THR A 216 -11.94 4.89 -15.48
C THR A 216 -12.12 3.60 -16.29
N VAL A 217 -11.58 2.48 -15.81
CA VAL A 217 -11.40 1.26 -16.63
C VAL A 217 -12.00 0.02 -15.96
N LEU A 218 -12.17 0.01 -14.64
CA LEU A 218 -12.61 -1.20 -13.94
C LEU A 218 -14.14 -1.22 -13.81
N ASP A 219 -14.73 -2.37 -14.16
CA ASP A 219 -16.18 -2.60 -14.36
C ASP A 219 -17.07 -2.43 -13.11
N TRP A 220 -16.52 -2.00 -11.97
CA TRP A 220 -17.25 -1.84 -10.71
C TRP A 220 -17.49 -0.37 -10.29
N GLY A 221 -17.10 0.60 -11.12
CA GLY A 221 -17.59 1.98 -11.00
C GLY A 221 -17.21 2.72 -9.71
N GLY A 222 -15.94 2.68 -9.32
CA GLY A 222 -15.48 3.37 -8.11
C GLY A 222 -13.97 3.63 -8.09
N TYR A 223 -13.55 4.47 -7.13
CA TYR A 223 -12.15 4.88 -6.96
C TYR A 223 -11.31 3.88 -6.16
N TRP A 224 -11.97 3.04 -5.37
CA TRP A 224 -11.33 2.14 -4.42
C TRP A 224 -12.31 1.05 -4.02
N ALA A 225 -11.83 -0.19 -3.97
CA ALA A 225 -12.64 -1.35 -3.62
C ALA A 225 -11.99 -2.24 -2.53
N TRP A 226 -10.97 -1.73 -1.82
CA TRP A 226 -10.25 -2.48 -0.79
C TRP A 226 -9.70 -3.82 -1.31
N ASP A 227 -9.46 -3.91 -2.62
CA ASP A 227 -8.87 -5.09 -3.26
C ASP A 227 -7.49 -5.42 -2.66
N PRO A 228 -7.07 -6.70 -2.58
CA PRO A 228 -5.80 -7.05 -1.97
C PRO A 228 -4.60 -6.29 -2.55
N VAL A 229 -4.58 -6.01 -3.85
CA VAL A 229 -3.50 -5.24 -4.51
C VAL A 229 -3.58 -3.76 -4.13
N GLU A 230 -4.76 -3.16 -4.17
CA GLU A 230 -5.00 -1.78 -3.73
C GLU A 230 -4.57 -1.60 -2.27
N THR A 231 -5.07 -2.45 -1.38
CA THR A 231 -4.82 -2.45 0.06
C THR A 231 -3.34 -2.66 0.36
N ALA A 232 -2.69 -3.61 -0.31
CA ALA A 232 -1.27 -3.84 -0.10
C ALA A 232 -0.41 -2.63 -0.54
N SER A 233 -0.79 -1.93 -1.61
CA SER A 233 -0.10 -0.71 -2.06
C SER A 233 -0.25 0.48 -1.11
N LEU A 234 -1.32 0.52 -0.32
CA LEU A 234 -1.60 1.56 0.69
C LEU A 234 -0.75 1.39 1.97
N LEU A 235 -0.42 0.15 2.37
CA LEU A 235 0.29 -0.12 3.63
C LEU A 235 1.67 0.57 3.74
N PRO A 236 2.55 0.57 2.72
CA PRO A 236 3.80 1.34 2.74
C PRO A 236 3.56 2.85 2.91
N TRP A 237 2.49 3.38 2.31
CA TRP A 237 2.14 4.79 2.39
C TRP A 237 1.71 5.19 3.81
N LEU A 238 0.89 4.37 4.46
CA LEU A 238 0.55 4.53 5.88
C LEU A 238 1.79 4.46 6.78
N CYS A 239 2.73 3.55 6.51
CA CYS A 239 3.99 3.45 7.24
C CYS A 239 4.84 4.73 7.14
N LEU A 240 4.90 5.35 5.95
CA LEU A 240 5.57 6.64 5.77
C LEU A 240 4.88 7.74 6.57
N LEU A 241 3.54 7.78 6.60
CA LEU A 241 2.81 8.73 7.43
C LEU A 241 3.16 8.56 8.91
N LEU A 242 3.20 7.33 9.44
CA LEU A 242 3.60 7.05 10.81
C LEU A 242 5.01 7.56 11.11
N LEU A 243 5.97 7.27 10.22
CA LEU A 243 7.35 7.74 10.35
C LEU A 243 7.46 9.28 10.33
N LEU A 244 6.75 9.94 9.41
CA LEU A 244 6.81 11.39 9.23
C LEU A 244 6.09 12.15 10.35
N HIS A 245 5.07 11.54 10.96
CA HIS A 245 4.37 12.09 12.12
C HIS A 245 5.08 11.79 13.44
N LEU A 246 6.04 10.86 13.46
CA LEU A 246 6.82 10.57 14.65
C LEU A 246 7.60 11.81 15.11
N ARG A 247 7.29 12.25 16.33
CA ARG A 247 7.94 13.39 16.98
C ARG A 247 9.08 12.91 17.86
N VAL A 248 10.30 13.30 17.49
CA VAL A 248 11.48 13.15 18.34
C VAL A 248 11.75 14.48 19.00
N THR A 249 11.67 14.52 20.34
CA THR A 249 11.95 15.75 21.12
C THR A 249 13.47 15.87 21.29
N PRO A 250 14.12 16.99 20.90
CA PRO A 250 15.54 17.20 21.18
C PRO A 250 15.82 17.15 22.68
N GLY A 251 16.67 16.23 23.13
CA GLY A 251 16.99 16.03 24.56
C GLY A 251 15.93 15.28 25.38
N GLY A 252 14.82 14.83 24.77
CA GLY A 252 13.89 13.87 25.38
C GLY A 252 14.45 12.45 25.31
N LYS A 253 13.84 11.49 26.03
CA LYS A 253 14.19 10.06 25.86
C LYS A 253 14.09 9.69 24.38
N ASN A 254 15.19 9.21 23.81
CA ASN A 254 15.30 8.71 22.44
C ASN A 254 14.12 7.76 22.19
N SER A 255 13.28 8.06 21.20
CA SER A 255 12.02 7.36 21.04
C SER A 255 12.14 5.87 20.70
N GLY A 256 13.29 5.22 20.51
CA GLY A 256 13.43 3.81 20.12
C GLY A 256 12.72 3.36 18.81
N PHE A 257 11.74 4.13 18.33
CA PHE A 257 10.72 3.78 17.34
C PHE A 257 11.02 4.35 15.96
N VAL A 258 11.98 5.29 15.83
CA VAL A 258 12.44 5.71 14.49
C VAL A 258 12.93 4.51 13.70
N LEU A 259 13.65 3.58 14.34
CA LEU A 259 14.18 2.39 13.69
C LEU A 259 13.10 1.50 13.09
N PRO A 260 12.16 0.92 13.87
CA PRO A 260 11.11 0.08 13.29
C PRO A 260 10.26 0.85 12.28
N LEU A 261 9.86 2.10 12.57
CA LEU A 261 9.05 2.90 11.63
C LEU A 261 9.78 3.26 10.32
N ALA A 262 11.12 3.28 10.31
CA ALA A 262 11.90 3.44 9.09
C ALA A 262 12.06 2.13 8.30
N ILE A 263 11.94 0.98 8.95
CA ILE A 263 12.01 -0.34 8.29
C ILE A 263 10.68 -0.70 7.64
N LEU A 264 9.55 -0.42 8.30
CA LEU A 264 8.22 -0.84 7.84
C LEU A 264 7.88 -0.42 6.39
N PRO A 265 8.17 0.80 5.89
CA PRO A 265 7.83 1.15 4.50
C PRO A 265 8.43 0.19 3.48
N GLY A 266 9.73 -0.14 3.61
CA GLY A 266 10.39 -1.09 2.69
C GLY A 266 9.90 -2.52 2.90
N TRP A 267 9.66 -2.92 4.15
CA TRP A 267 9.09 -4.22 4.47
C TRP A 267 7.72 -4.41 3.80
N PHE A 268 6.83 -3.42 3.92
CA PHE A 268 5.51 -3.46 3.28
C PHE A 268 5.57 -3.31 1.76
N SER A 269 6.60 -2.70 1.18
CA SER A 269 6.80 -2.74 -0.29
C SER A 269 7.17 -4.14 -0.79
N ILE A 270 7.98 -4.89 -0.04
CA ILE A 270 8.25 -6.30 -0.33
C ILE A 270 6.95 -7.11 -0.16
N HIS A 271 6.21 -6.87 0.92
CA HIS A 271 4.92 -7.53 1.16
C HIS A 271 3.92 -7.24 0.04
N ALA A 272 3.78 -5.98 -0.39
CA ALA A 272 2.89 -5.60 -1.48
C ALA A 272 3.29 -6.25 -2.80
N THR A 273 4.59 -6.33 -3.09
CA THR A 273 5.08 -7.06 -4.26
C THR A 273 4.76 -8.55 -4.15
N MET A 274 4.97 -9.16 -2.98
CA MET A 274 4.61 -10.56 -2.74
C MET A 274 3.11 -10.80 -2.96
N VAL A 275 2.22 -9.96 -2.42
CA VAL A 275 0.77 -10.04 -2.62
C VAL A 275 0.43 -10.00 -4.11
N THR A 276 1.00 -9.06 -4.88
CA THR A 276 0.76 -8.97 -6.33
C THR A 276 1.36 -10.11 -7.16
N ARG A 277 2.26 -10.91 -6.58
CA ARG A 277 2.99 -11.99 -7.27
C ARG A 277 2.54 -13.39 -6.83
N ALA A 278 1.88 -13.49 -5.69
CA ALA A 278 1.32 -14.72 -5.13
C ALA A 278 -0.07 -14.97 -5.72
N ASN A 279 -0.12 -15.16 -7.04
CA ASN A 279 -1.35 -15.44 -7.78
C ASN A 279 -2.09 -16.63 -7.15
N GLY A 280 -3.41 -16.50 -6.95
CA GLY A 280 -4.26 -17.54 -6.36
C GLY A 280 -4.24 -17.64 -4.82
N VAL A 281 -3.36 -16.90 -4.13
CA VAL A 281 -3.40 -16.81 -2.65
C VAL A 281 -4.52 -15.88 -2.18
N TRP A 282 -4.70 -14.76 -2.88
CA TRP A 282 -5.75 -13.80 -2.60
C TRP A 282 -6.66 -13.64 -3.81
N ALA A 283 -7.97 -13.56 -3.58
CA ALA A 283 -8.94 -13.17 -4.58
C ALA A 283 -8.77 -11.69 -4.92
N SER A 284 -8.16 -11.41 -6.07
CA SER A 284 -7.96 -10.05 -6.55
C SER A 284 -8.43 -9.87 -7.99
N VAL A 285 -9.14 -8.78 -8.23
CA VAL A 285 -9.57 -8.35 -9.57
C VAL A 285 -8.43 -7.77 -10.40
N HIS A 286 -7.29 -7.47 -9.77
CA HIS A 286 -6.05 -7.04 -10.41
C HIS A 286 -5.13 -8.23 -10.79
N ALA A 287 -5.55 -9.47 -10.54
CA ALA A 287 -4.78 -10.67 -10.89
C ALA A 287 -5.08 -11.11 -12.33
N PHE A 288 -4.25 -10.65 -13.29
CA PHE A 288 -4.44 -10.96 -14.72
C PHE A 288 -3.82 -12.29 -15.18
N VAL A 289 -3.21 -13.07 -14.27
CA VAL A 289 -2.55 -14.35 -14.56
C VAL A 289 -2.89 -15.36 -13.46
N SER A 290 -4.09 -15.94 -13.50
CA SER A 290 -4.48 -17.02 -12.58
C SER A 290 -4.15 -18.38 -13.20
N GLU A 291 -3.15 -19.08 -12.66
CA GLU A 291 -3.18 -20.54 -12.66
C GLU A 291 -3.93 -20.93 -11.38
N ASP A 292 -4.99 -21.74 -11.49
CA ASP A 292 -5.75 -22.22 -10.33
C ASP A 292 -4.82 -23.04 -9.42
N ILE A 293 -4.37 -22.44 -8.32
CA ILE A 293 -3.61 -23.14 -7.30
C ILE A 293 -4.63 -23.65 -6.28
N GLY A 294 -4.96 -24.94 -6.38
CA GLY A 294 -5.91 -25.64 -5.51
C GLY A 294 -5.44 -25.84 -4.06
N SER A 295 -4.89 -24.81 -3.40
CA SER A 295 -4.64 -24.85 -1.96
C SER A 295 -5.97 -24.75 -1.21
N GLN A 296 -6.17 -25.67 -0.25
CA GLN A 296 -7.38 -25.78 0.58
C GLN A 296 -7.24 -25.06 1.93
N SER A 297 -6.15 -24.32 2.17
CA SER A 297 -5.92 -23.69 3.47
C SER A 297 -6.67 -22.36 3.58
N ASP A 298 -7.33 -22.12 4.71
CA ASP A 298 -8.00 -20.84 4.97
C ASP A 298 -7.00 -19.70 5.29
N SER A 299 -5.74 -20.02 5.59
CA SER A 299 -4.70 -19.04 5.94
C SER A 299 -3.87 -18.59 4.74
N ALA A 300 -3.79 -17.27 4.53
CA ALA A 300 -2.98 -16.66 3.46
C ALA A 300 -1.51 -17.10 3.51
N ILE A 301 -0.91 -17.20 4.71
CA ILE A 301 0.50 -17.60 4.85
C ILE A 301 0.71 -19.06 4.50
N LEU A 302 -0.22 -19.93 4.87
CA LEU A 302 -0.13 -21.35 4.54
C LEU A 302 -0.30 -21.56 3.03
N ARG A 303 -1.24 -20.85 2.37
CA ARG A 303 -1.34 -20.81 0.90
C ARG A 303 -0.04 -20.36 0.25
N ILE A 304 0.65 -19.36 0.79
CA ILE A 304 1.98 -18.93 0.30
C ILE A 304 3.03 -20.03 0.45
N ILE A 305 3.06 -20.72 1.59
CA ILE A 305 4.01 -21.80 1.83
C ILE A 305 3.77 -22.97 0.86
N ASP A 306 2.50 -23.25 0.54
CA ASP A 306 2.10 -24.27 -0.43
C ASP A 306 2.57 -23.95 -1.85
N LEU A 307 2.87 -22.68 -2.17
CA LEU A 307 3.47 -22.31 -3.47
C LEU A 307 4.89 -22.84 -3.64
N GLN A 308 5.56 -23.29 -2.58
CA GLN A 308 6.90 -23.84 -2.68
C GLN A 308 6.92 -25.03 -3.66
N ASN A 309 7.89 -25.06 -4.58
CA ASN A 309 8.03 -26.07 -5.63
C ASN A 309 7.02 -25.98 -6.80
N THR A 310 6.23 -24.92 -6.91
CA THR A 310 5.41 -24.65 -8.12
C THR A 310 6.23 -24.05 -9.28
N GLY A 311 7.55 -24.19 -9.25
CA GLY A 311 8.49 -23.61 -10.20
C GLY A 311 8.90 -22.18 -9.83
N VAL A 312 9.36 -21.42 -10.84
CA VAL A 312 9.96 -20.09 -10.66
C VAL A 312 9.05 -19.12 -9.90
N SER A 313 7.74 -19.18 -10.16
CA SER A 313 6.70 -18.40 -9.48
C SER A 313 6.70 -18.61 -7.97
N GLY A 314 6.73 -19.86 -7.53
CA GLY A 314 6.81 -20.23 -6.13
C GLY A 314 8.13 -19.82 -5.49
N THR A 315 9.26 -20.08 -6.17
CA THR A 315 10.58 -19.69 -5.68
C THR A 315 10.71 -18.17 -5.49
N GLU A 316 10.15 -17.35 -6.39
CA GLU A 316 10.09 -15.89 -6.26
C GLU A 316 9.33 -15.48 -5.00
N VAL A 317 8.11 -16.00 -4.81
CA VAL A 317 7.26 -15.64 -3.67
C VAL A 317 7.90 -16.06 -2.34
N ILE A 318 8.47 -17.27 -2.26
CA ILE A 318 9.17 -17.73 -1.06
C ILE A 318 10.43 -16.88 -0.78
N THR A 319 11.10 -16.36 -1.80
CA THR A 319 12.22 -15.41 -1.61
C THR A 319 11.75 -14.11 -0.96
N TYR A 320 10.58 -13.59 -1.34
CA TYR A 320 9.98 -12.44 -0.66
C TYR A 320 9.59 -12.77 0.78
N LEU A 321 8.99 -13.94 1.05
CA LEU A 321 8.67 -14.37 2.41
C LEU A 321 9.92 -14.48 3.30
N ILE A 322 11.00 -15.09 2.81
CA ILE A 322 12.29 -15.16 3.52
C ILE A 322 12.82 -13.75 3.81
N SER A 323 12.69 -12.82 2.86
CA SER A 323 13.09 -11.41 3.04
C SER A 323 12.32 -10.75 4.18
N LEU A 324 10.99 -10.92 4.19
CA LEU A 324 10.11 -10.38 5.22
C LEU A 324 10.48 -10.93 6.60
N VAL A 325 10.65 -12.25 6.72
CA VAL A 325 11.02 -12.92 7.99
C VAL A 325 12.41 -12.49 8.47
N ALA A 326 13.41 -12.46 7.58
CA ALA A 326 14.77 -12.05 7.93
C ALA A 326 14.81 -10.62 8.46
N ILE A 327 14.18 -9.67 7.76
CA ILE A 327 14.19 -8.25 8.14
C ILE A 327 13.40 -8.04 9.44
N LEU A 328 12.26 -8.71 9.61
CA LEU A 328 11.49 -8.65 10.85
C LEU A 328 12.29 -9.21 12.04
N ALA A 329 12.91 -10.37 11.87
CA ALA A 329 13.73 -11.01 12.90
C ALA A 329 14.92 -10.13 13.32
N ILE A 330 15.63 -9.53 12.37
CA ILE A 330 16.71 -8.56 12.64
C ILE A 330 16.17 -7.38 13.45
N THR A 331 15.03 -6.82 13.02
CA THR A 331 14.43 -5.64 13.66
C THR A 331 14.05 -5.93 15.11
N VAL A 332 13.30 -7.01 15.33
CA VAL A 332 12.87 -7.42 16.68
C VAL A 332 14.07 -7.75 17.55
N ALA A 333 15.03 -8.55 17.07
CA ALA A 333 16.21 -8.92 17.85
C ALA A 333 17.03 -7.71 18.30
N VAL A 334 17.18 -6.71 17.42
CA VAL A 334 17.89 -5.47 17.72
C VAL A 334 17.11 -4.60 18.70
N MET A 335 15.80 -4.50 18.55
CA MET A 335 14.95 -3.78 19.50
C MET A 335 15.01 -4.40 20.89
N VAL A 336 14.90 -5.72 20.98
CA VAL A 336 15.05 -6.48 22.24
C VAL A 336 16.41 -6.23 22.87
N SER A 337 17.49 -6.29 22.08
CA SER A 337 18.84 -6.05 22.57
C SER A 337 19.02 -4.63 23.12
N ARG A 338 18.46 -3.63 22.41
CA ARG A 338 18.48 -2.22 22.86
C ARG A 338 17.67 -2.01 24.14
N GLN A 339 16.47 -2.59 24.23
CA GLN A 339 15.57 -2.43 25.37
C GLN A 339 16.08 -3.14 26.62
N ALA A 340 16.47 -4.41 26.49
CA ALA A 340 17.00 -5.21 27.59
C ALA A 340 18.44 -4.81 27.99
N ARG A 341 19.05 -3.87 27.26
CA ARG A 341 20.46 -3.45 27.40
C ARG A 341 21.41 -4.65 27.40
N ILE A 342 21.04 -5.67 26.61
CA ILE A 342 21.90 -6.80 26.33
C ILE A 342 22.88 -6.28 25.29
N GLY A 343 24.18 -6.33 25.60
CA GLY A 343 25.20 -5.99 24.62
C GLY A 343 24.99 -6.87 23.39
N GLY A 344 24.44 -6.29 22.32
CA GLY A 344 24.25 -6.98 21.05
C GLY A 344 25.62 -7.30 20.48
N GLY A 345 26.18 -8.43 20.91
CA GLY A 345 27.54 -8.83 20.64
C GLY A 345 27.77 -9.17 19.17
N GLU A 346 28.99 -9.63 18.88
CA GLU A 346 29.38 -10.15 17.56
C GLU A 346 28.41 -11.22 17.05
N ASN A 347 27.81 -12.02 17.94
CA ASN A 347 26.84 -13.05 17.61
C ASN A 347 25.56 -12.50 16.94
N LEU A 348 24.98 -11.40 17.46
CA LEU A 348 23.78 -10.82 16.88
C LEU A 348 24.09 -10.21 15.50
N GLN A 349 25.24 -9.55 15.37
CA GLN A 349 25.68 -9.02 14.07
C GLN A 349 25.92 -10.14 13.06
N PHE A 350 26.57 -11.23 13.48
CA PHE A 350 26.79 -12.41 12.66
C PHE A 350 25.47 -13.04 12.21
N ALA A 351 24.56 -13.30 13.14
CA ALA A 351 23.23 -13.85 12.85
C ALA A 351 22.43 -12.93 11.92
N SER A 352 22.47 -11.62 12.14
CA SER A 352 21.78 -10.65 11.27
C SER A 352 22.34 -10.65 9.85
N ARG A 353 23.67 -10.72 9.70
CA ARG A 353 24.31 -10.85 8.38
C ARG A 353 23.99 -12.19 7.73
N PHE A 354 23.97 -13.28 8.49
CA PHE A 354 23.56 -14.61 8.01
C PHE A 354 22.12 -14.60 7.48
N SER A 355 21.18 -14.00 8.20
CA SER A 355 19.79 -13.86 7.75
C SER A 355 19.64 -13.03 6.48
N LEU A 356 20.44 -11.98 6.28
CA LEU A 356 20.46 -11.27 5.01
C LEU A 356 21.01 -12.12 3.87
N TRP A 357 21.98 -13.00 4.13
CA TRP A 357 22.45 -13.96 3.13
C TRP A 357 21.40 -15.02 2.78
N MET A 358 20.53 -15.40 3.72
CA MET A 358 19.43 -16.33 3.45
C MET A 358 18.48 -15.82 2.35
N ILE A 359 18.32 -14.50 2.22
CA ILE A 359 17.52 -13.88 1.15
C ILE A 359 18.08 -14.22 -0.24
N LEU A 360 19.40 -14.20 -0.38
CA LEU A 360 20.08 -14.52 -1.64
C LEU A 360 20.21 -16.02 -1.87
N LEU A 361 20.16 -16.84 -0.82
CA LEU A 361 20.46 -18.26 -0.88
C LEU A 361 19.57 -18.98 -1.90
N LEU A 362 18.25 -18.76 -1.83
CA LEU A 362 17.30 -19.46 -2.69
C LEU A 362 17.47 -19.09 -4.17
N PRO A 363 17.37 -17.82 -4.60
CA PRO A 363 17.51 -17.49 -6.03
C PRO A 363 18.93 -17.75 -6.56
N LEU A 364 19.97 -17.57 -5.74
CA LEU A 364 21.35 -17.87 -6.16
C LEU A 364 21.60 -19.38 -6.28
N SER A 365 21.02 -20.19 -5.39
CA SER A 365 21.11 -21.65 -5.50
C SER A 365 20.48 -22.14 -6.80
N TRP A 366 19.32 -21.59 -7.17
CA TRP A 366 18.65 -21.92 -8.43
C TRP A 366 19.52 -21.53 -9.63
N LEU A 367 20.08 -20.31 -9.62
CA LEU A 367 21.02 -19.86 -10.65
C LEU A 367 22.20 -20.82 -10.82
N ILE A 368 22.78 -21.29 -9.71
CA ILE A 368 23.93 -22.19 -9.76
C ILE A 368 23.49 -23.57 -10.24
N THR A 369 22.53 -24.21 -9.58
CA THR A 369 22.20 -25.62 -9.84
C THR A 369 21.44 -25.81 -11.15
N VAL A 370 20.46 -24.95 -11.43
CA VAL A 370 19.58 -25.09 -12.60
C VAL A 370 20.21 -24.44 -13.83
N ASP A 371 20.56 -23.16 -13.77
CA ASP A 371 21.09 -22.47 -14.96
C ASP A 371 22.54 -22.84 -15.30
N MET A 372 23.43 -23.00 -14.31
CA MET A 372 24.85 -23.32 -14.59
C MET A 372 25.12 -24.82 -14.70
N PHE A 373 24.49 -25.65 -13.88
CA PHE A 373 24.73 -27.10 -13.85
C PHE A 373 23.63 -27.94 -14.51
N GLY A 374 22.52 -27.33 -14.96
CA GLY A 374 21.46 -28.04 -15.67
C GLY A 374 20.63 -29.01 -14.82
N ALA A 375 20.58 -28.82 -13.50
CA ALA A 375 19.72 -29.61 -12.62
C ALA A 375 18.23 -29.26 -12.81
N GLU A 376 17.33 -30.20 -12.51
CA GLU A 376 15.88 -30.00 -12.63
C GLU A 376 15.30 -29.04 -11.58
N SER A 377 15.91 -28.97 -10.39
CA SER A 377 15.49 -28.09 -9.29
C SER A 377 16.66 -27.69 -8.40
N SER A 378 16.49 -26.63 -7.63
CA SER A 378 17.48 -26.24 -6.61
C SER A 378 17.48 -27.22 -5.44
N LEU A 379 18.67 -27.56 -4.94
CA LEU A 379 18.82 -28.34 -3.70
C LEU A 379 18.21 -27.63 -2.49
N ILE A 380 18.31 -26.31 -2.44
CA ILE A 380 17.77 -25.51 -1.33
C ILE A 380 16.25 -25.42 -1.41
N GLU A 381 15.70 -25.39 -2.62
CA GLU A 381 14.25 -25.36 -2.84
C GLU A 381 13.55 -26.62 -2.33
N ARG A 382 14.25 -27.75 -2.31
CA ARG A 382 13.75 -29.03 -1.74
C ARG A 382 13.68 -29.05 -0.22
N LEU A 383 14.33 -28.10 0.48
CA LEU A 383 14.24 -28.03 1.93
C LEU A 383 12.84 -27.56 2.34
N PRO A 384 12.23 -28.14 3.38
CA PRO A 384 10.97 -27.64 3.91
C PRO A 384 11.04 -26.14 4.23
N THR A 385 10.04 -25.35 3.78
CA THR A 385 10.03 -23.89 3.97
C THR A 385 10.28 -23.47 5.41
N PHE A 386 9.72 -24.17 6.41
CA PHE A 386 9.92 -23.82 7.81
C PHE A 386 11.40 -23.83 8.24
N ILE A 387 12.25 -24.69 7.66
CA ILE A 387 13.70 -24.71 7.94
C ILE A 387 14.35 -23.43 7.42
N LEU A 388 13.96 -23.01 6.21
CA LEU A 388 14.45 -21.76 5.60
C LEU A 388 13.99 -20.55 6.42
N LEU A 389 12.76 -20.53 6.90
CA LEU A 389 12.21 -19.46 7.74
C LEU A 389 12.91 -19.40 9.11
N ILE A 390 13.18 -20.54 9.75
CA ILE A 390 13.94 -20.60 11.01
C ILE A 390 15.37 -20.08 10.81
N ALA A 391 16.03 -20.48 9.71
CA ALA A 391 17.37 -19.98 9.37
C ALA A 391 17.35 -18.46 9.11
N ALA A 392 16.34 -17.96 8.40
CA ALA A 392 16.11 -16.53 8.21
C ALA A 392 15.84 -15.80 9.53
N ALA A 393 15.22 -16.46 10.51
CA ALA A 393 14.95 -15.95 11.85
C ALA A 393 16.10 -16.11 12.85
N SER A 394 17.31 -16.48 12.41
CA SER A 394 18.47 -16.69 13.29
C SER A 394 18.81 -15.57 14.31
N PRO A 395 18.55 -14.26 14.08
CA PRO A 395 18.82 -13.21 15.06
C PRO A 395 17.94 -13.35 16.30
N LEU A 396 16.72 -13.87 16.15
CA LEU A 396 15.85 -14.19 17.28
C LEU A 396 16.41 -15.34 18.10
N VAL A 397 17.01 -16.34 17.46
CA VAL A 397 17.70 -17.45 18.17
C VAL A 397 18.93 -16.92 18.91
N ALA A 398 19.70 -16.03 18.28
CA ALA A 398 20.92 -15.45 18.86
C ALA A 398 20.65 -14.65 20.15
N ILE A 399 19.50 -13.99 20.27
CA ILE A 399 19.12 -13.28 21.51
C ILE A 399 18.54 -14.21 22.59
N MET A 400 18.06 -15.40 22.22
CA MET A 400 17.54 -16.41 23.16
C MET A 400 18.65 -17.28 23.76
N LEU A 401 19.78 -17.40 23.06
CA LEU A 401 20.97 -18.15 23.50
C LEU A 401 22.21 -17.24 23.71
N PRO A 402 22.13 -16.17 24.52
CA PRO A 402 23.27 -15.29 24.70
C PRO A 402 24.40 -15.99 25.48
N PRO A 403 25.68 -15.70 25.17
CA PRO A 403 26.84 -16.34 25.80
C PRO A 403 27.07 -15.93 27.28
N ASP A 404 26.28 -15.01 27.81
CA ASP A 404 26.42 -14.40 29.13
C ASP A 404 25.10 -14.56 29.92
N PRO A 405 25.06 -14.44 31.26
CA PRO A 405 23.80 -14.51 32.02
C PRO A 405 22.84 -13.36 31.71
N ALA A 406 23.10 -12.53 30.69
CA ALA A 406 22.17 -11.52 30.17
C ALA A 406 20.84 -12.10 29.66
N GLY A 407 20.81 -13.35 29.19
CA GLY A 407 19.56 -14.08 28.87
C GLY A 407 18.65 -14.25 30.10
N SER A 408 19.25 -14.25 31.30
CA SER A 408 18.48 -14.25 32.54
C SER A 408 17.63 -13.00 32.69
N LYS A 409 17.95 -11.84 32.08
CA LYS A 409 17.13 -10.62 32.25
C LYS A 409 15.79 -10.65 31.52
N LEU A 410 15.70 -11.33 30.36
CA LEU A 410 14.45 -11.52 29.63
C LEU A 410 13.45 -12.35 30.43
N PHE A 411 13.97 -13.30 31.22
CA PHE A 411 13.19 -14.23 32.05
C PHE A 411 13.42 -14.04 33.56
N ALA A 412 14.04 -12.93 33.98
CA ALA A 412 14.37 -12.67 35.39
C ALA A 412 13.11 -12.34 36.17
N ASP A 413 12.20 -11.66 35.48
CA ASP A 413 10.89 -11.32 35.99
C ASP A 413 9.96 -12.52 35.82
N ARG A 414 9.48 -13.03 36.95
CA ARG A 414 8.56 -14.17 36.99
C ARG A 414 7.26 -13.85 36.25
N GLU A 415 6.76 -12.62 36.33
CA GLU A 415 5.49 -12.22 35.72
C GLU A 415 5.59 -12.17 34.19
N LYS A 416 6.68 -11.60 33.69
CA LYS A 416 6.97 -11.55 32.24
C LYS A 416 7.19 -12.95 31.68
N SER A 417 7.85 -13.83 32.43
CA SER A 417 8.07 -15.23 32.03
C SER A 417 6.76 -16.03 31.99
N VAL A 418 5.86 -15.83 32.95
CA VAL A 418 4.52 -16.45 32.95
C VAL A 418 3.70 -15.94 31.77
N SER A 419 3.71 -14.63 31.51
CA SER A 419 3.01 -14.04 30.36
C SER A 419 3.55 -14.58 29.03
N MET A 420 4.87 -14.75 28.92
CA MET A 420 5.51 -15.38 27.75
C MET A 420 5.04 -16.82 27.55
N ALA A 421 5.11 -17.65 28.59
CA ALA A 421 4.65 -19.04 28.52
C ALA A 421 3.15 -19.12 28.16
N ALA A 422 2.34 -18.22 28.71
CA ALA A 422 0.92 -18.14 28.41
C ALA A 422 0.65 -17.78 26.93
N VAL A 423 1.38 -16.80 26.35
CA VAL A 423 1.25 -16.48 24.92
C VAL A 423 1.70 -17.64 24.03
N ILE A 424 2.77 -18.35 24.40
CA ILE A 424 3.22 -19.53 23.65
C ILE A 424 2.15 -20.63 23.68
N LEU A 425 1.53 -20.90 24.84
CA LEU A 425 0.43 -21.85 24.93
C LEU A 425 -0.80 -21.40 24.14
N LEU A 426 -1.13 -20.10 24.18
CA LEU A 426 -2.22 -19.54 23.37
C LEU A 426 -1.94 -19.69 21.87
N SER A 427 -0.68 -19.55 21.45
CA SER A 427 -0.30 -19.69 20.04
C SER A 427 -0.56 -21.08 19.46
N LEU A 428 -0.69 -22.12 20.31
CA LEU A 428 -1.06 -23.47 19.90
C LEU A 428 -2.56 -23.66 19.66
N ILE A 429 -3.37 -22.69 20.08
CA ILE A 429 -4.84 -22.69 19.94
C ILE A 429 -5.28 -21.75 18.80
N ILE A 430 -4.44 -20.79 18.44
CA ILE A 430 -4.71 -19.88 17.32
C ILE A 430 -4.38 -20.61 16.01
N ASP A 431 -5.40 -20.82 15.18
CA ASP A 431 -5.25 -21.48 13.88
C ASP A 431 -4.43 -20.63 12.88
N GLU A 432 -4.50 -19.30 12.99
CA GLU A 432 -3.77 -18.37 12.10
C GLU A 432 -2.30 -18.18 12.51
N PRO A 433 -1.32 -18.76 11.79
CA PRO A 433 0.09 -18.79 12.21
C PRO A 433 0.74 -17.40 12.24
N LEU A 434 0.27 -16.48 11.39
CA LEU A 434 0.74 -15.10 11.38
C LEU A 434 0.45 -14.41 12.72
N ILE A 435 -0.79 -14.53 13.19
CA ILE A 435 -1.26 -13.86 14.41
C ILE A 435 -0.56 -14.47 15.62
N ALA A 436 -0.53 -15.80 15.70
CA ALA A 436 0.23 -16.54 16.70
C ALA A 436 1.68 -16.03 16.82
N THR A 437 2.39 -15.93 15.68
CA THR A 437 3.77 -15.44 15.63
C THR A 437 3.89 -13.98 16.06
N LEU A 438 2.99 -13.11 15.59
CA LEU A 438 3.00 -11.69 15.91
C LEU A 438 2.80 -11.45 17.42
N LEU A 439 1.89 -12.17 18.07
CA LEU A 439 1.67 -12.07 19.51
C LEU A 439 2.90 -12.51 20.31
N ILE A 440 3.59 -13.58 19.89
CA ILE A 440 4.85 -14.00 20.51
C ILE A 440 5.91 -12.90 20.38
N LEU A 441 6.10 -12.34 19.18
CA LEU A 441 7.10 -11.28 18.95
C LEU A 441 6.80 -10.02 19.78
N LEU A 442 5.53 -9.62 19.86
CA LEU A 442 5.10 -8.49 20.69
C LEU A 442 5.29 -8.77 22.18
N MET A 443 5.04 -10.00 22.64
CA MET A 443 5.30 -10.40 24.01
C MET A 443 6.81 -10.41 24.32
N ILE A 444 7.67 -10.79 23.36
CA ILE A 444 9.14 -10.73 23.52
C ILE A 444 9.58 -9.28 23.69
N LEU A 445 9.05 -8.37 22.85
CA LEU A 445 9.34 -6.94 22.96
C LEU A 445 8.85 -6.38 24.29
N LYS A 446 7.61 -6.70 24.70
CA LYS A 446 7.05 -6.34 26.02
C LYS A 446 7.95 -6.82 27.16
N ALA A 447 8.35 -8.09 27.15
CA ALA A 447 9.20 -8.67 28.19
C ALA A 447 10.56 -7.96 28.28
N SER A 448 11.15 -7.62 27.13
CA SER A 448 12.45 -6.95 27.05
C SER A 448 12.45 -5.46 27.42
N SER A 449 11.25 -4.86 27.44
CA SER A 449 11.06 -3.41 27.62
C SER A 449 11.16 -2.94 29.08
N ASP A 450 11.47 -1.65 29.25
CA ASP A 450 11.37 -0.98 30.55
C ASP A 450 9.91 -0.64 30.89
N LYS A 451 9.62 -0.33 32.17
CA LYS A 451 8.24 -0.05 32.62
C LYS A 451 7.54 1.05 31.81
N GLU A 452 8.27 2.03 31.28
CA GLU A 452 7.69 3.11 30.46
C GLU A 452 7.29 2.64 29.05
N SER A 453 8.10 1.80 28.41
CA SER A 453 7.82 1.29 27.05
C SER A 453 6.95 0.02 27.05
N GLU A 454 6.80 -0.65 28.19
CA GLU A 454 5.94 -1.82 28.36
C GLU A 454 4.48 -1.55 27.97
N MET A 455 3.97 -0.37 28.32
CA MET A 455 2.61 0.05 27.94
C MET A 455 2.42 0.08 26.42
N ILE A 456 3.44 0.48 25.67
CA ILE A 456 3.36 0.60 24.20
C ILE A 456 3.18 -0.78 23.58
N TRP A 457 3.96 -1.77 24.03
CA TRP A 457 3.84 -3.15 23.56
C TRP A 457 2.55 -3.83 24.03
N THR A 458 2.07 -3.47 25.21
CA THR A 458 0.76 -3.91 25.72
C THR A 458 -0.36 -3.43 24.79
N VAL A 459 -0.38 -2.13 24.47
CA VAL A 459 -1.36 -1.54 23.55
C VAL A 459 -1.22 -2.13 22.15
N ALA A 460 0.00 -2.32 21.65
CA ALA A 460 0.22 -2.95 20.34
C ALA A 460 -0.34 -4.39 20.29
N GLY A 461 -0.13 -5.19 21.34
CA GLY A 461 -0.70 -6.53 21.47
C GLY A 461 -2.24 -6.52 21.49
N ILE A 462 -2.83 -5.63 22.29
CA ILE A 462 -4.29 -5.44 22.34
C ILE A 462 -4.83 -5.05 20.96
N VAL A 463 -4.19 -4.11 20.27
CA VAL A 463 -4.60 -3.65 18.94
C VAL A 463 -4.57 -4.82 17.95
N VAL A 464 -3.48 -5.59 17.91
CA VAL A 464 -3.40 -6.78 17.05
C VAL A 464 -4.55 -7.75 17.36
N ILE A 465 -4.74 -8.12 18.62
CA ILE A 465 -5.81 -9.05 19.02
C ILE A 465 -7.19 -8.54 18.58
N LEU A 466 -7.53 -7.29 18.88
CA LEU A 466 -8.84 -6.72 18.54
C LEU A 466 -9.06 -6.66 17.02
N THR A 467 -8.05 -6.20 16.27
CA THR A 467 -8.15 -6.14 14.81
C THR A 467 -8.18 -7.52 14.16
N SER A 468 -7.51 -8.52 14.72
CA SER A 468 -7.58 -9.91 14.25
C SER A 468 -8.95 -10.53 14.49
N VAL A 469 -9.59 -10.26 15.63
CA VAL A 469 -10.99 -10.69 15.88
C VAL A 469 -11.95 -10.04 14.89
N TYR A 470 -11.79 -8.73 14.66
CA TYR A 470 -12.64 -8.01 13.71
C TYR A 470 -12.45 -8.48 12.27
N ALA A 471 -11.25 -8.92 11.90
CA ALA A 471 -10.97 -9.56 10.62
C ALA A 471 -11.32 -11.06 10.59
N TYR A 472 -11.91 -11.61 11.66
CA TYR A 472 -12.24 -13.04 11.81
C TYR A 472 -11.04 -14.00 11.67
N LEU A 473 -9.83 -13.52 11.97
CA LEU A 473 -8.61 -14.33 11.93
C LEU A 473 -8.40 -15.16 13.20
N ILE A 474 -9.04 -14.77 14.32
CA ILE A 474 -8.96 -15.51 15.58
C ILE A 474 -10.32 -15.52 16.27
N ASP A 475 -10.61 -16.59 17.01
CA ASP A 475 -11.83 -16.72 17.80
C ASP A 475 -11.90 -15.71 18.95
N VAL A 476 -13.14 -15.33 19.30
CA VAL A 476 -13.43 -14.44 20.44
C VAL A 476 -12.86 -14.99 21.76
N TYR A 477 -12.86 -16.32 21.95
CA TYR A 477 -12.29 -16.96 23.14
C TYR A 477 -10.78 -16.80 23.22
N ALA A 478 -10.06 -17.10 22.12
CA ALA A 478 -8.61 -16.95 22.04
C ALA A 478 -8.21 -15.49 22.25
N ALA A 479 -8.98 -14.56 21.68
CA ALA A 479 -8.78 -13.14 21.88
C ALA A 479 -9.01 -12.69 23.33
N GLY A 480 -10.07 -13.16 23.98
CA GLY A 480 -10.32 -12.88 25.39
C GLY A 480 -9.16 -13.32 26.29
N ILE A 481 -8.64 -14.54 26.06
CA ILE A 481 -7.45 -15.05 26.75
C ILE A 481 -6.22 -14.18 26.44
N GLY A 482 -5.99 -13.84 25.17
CA GLY A 482 -4.88 -12.99 24.74
C GLY A 482 -4.90 -11.61 25.41
N LEU A 483 -6.06 -10.97 25.45
CA LEU A 483 -6.24 -9.67 26.11
C LEU A 483 -5.89 -9.76 27.60
N LEU A 484 -6.39 -10.81 28.29
CA LEU A 484 -6.05 -11.04 29.68
C LEU A 484 -4.54 -11.22 29.86
N ILE A 485 -3.86 -11.98 29.01
CA ILE A 485 -2.41 -12.19 29.14
C ILE A 485 -1.63 -10.88 28.97
N PHE A 486 -2.00 -10.03 28.01
CA PHE A 486 -1.31 -8.75 27.80
C PHE A 486 -1.60 -7.72 28.91
N ILE A 487 -2.81 -7.72 29.47
CA ILE A 487 -3.25 -6.78 30.51
C ILE A 487 -2.90 -7.27 31.92
N TRP A 488 -2.71 -8.58 32.14
CA TRP A 488 -2.53 -9.21 33.44
C TRP A 488 -1.52 -8.50 34.37
N PRO A 489 -0.32 -8.08 33.89
CA PRO A 489 0.61 -7.38 34.77
C PRO A 489 0.07 -6.05 35.31
N LEU A 490 -0.83 -5.36 34.58
CA LEU A 490 -1.51 -4.17 35.10
C LEU A 490 -2.55 -4.48 36.18
N LEU A 491 -3.10 -5.70 36.21
CA LEU A 491 -4.12 -6.11 37.18
C LEU A 491 -3.52 -6.63 38.49
N VAL A 492 -2.28 -7.12 38.46
CA VAL A 492 -1.61 -7.74 39.61
C VAL A 492 -0.68 -6.78 40.36
N LEU A 493 -0.22 -5.71 39.70
CA LEU A 493 0.56 -4.67 40.37
C LEU A 493 -0.34 -3.91 41.36
N ASP A 494 -0.07 -4.08 42.66
CA ASP A 494 -0.51 -3.13 43.67
C ASP A 494 -0.01 -1.74 43.26
N VAL A 495 -0.94 -0.78 43.17
CA VAL A 495 -0.65 0.62 42.89
C VAL A 495 0.14 1.19 44.07
N GLU A 496 1.47 1.05 44.05
CA GLU A 496 2.34 1.75 45.01
C GLU A 496 2.25 3.27 44.75
N ASP A 497 1.60 3.95 45.70
CA ASP A 497 1.65 5.39 46.00
C ASP A 497 1.59 6.37 44.81
N GLY A 498 0.44 6.38 44.13
CA GLY A 498 -0.02 7.53 43.35
C GLY A 498 -1.51 7.72 43.55
N GLU A 499 -1.97 8.94 43.89
CA GLU A 499 -3.39 9.27 44.05
C GLU A 499 -4.22 8.63 42.95
N GLU A 500 -5.11 7.71 43.34
CA GLU A 500 -5.92 6.94 42.42
C GLU A 500 -6.89 7.89 41.70
N GLN A 501 -6.48 8.37 40.52
CA GLN A 501 -7.25 9.36 39.81
C GLN A 501 -8.63 8.80 39.48
N THR A 502 -9.67 9.40 40.04
CA THR A 502 -11.05 8.98 39.79
C THR A 502 -11.37 9.09 38.28
N LEU A 503 -12.30 8.29 37.77
CA LEU A 503 -12.76 8.41 36.37
C LEU A 503 -13.15 9.85 36.04
N LYS A 504 -13.75 10.55 37.02
CA LYS A 504 -14.11 11.96 36.95
C LYS A 504 -12.89 12.87 36.75
N GLU A 505 -11.80 12.61 37.45
CA GLU A 505 -10.53 13.35 37.29
C GLU A 505 -9.94 13.11 35.89
N ARG A 506 -9.87 11.86 35.41
CA ARG A 506 -9.40 11.56 34.05
C ARG A 506 -10.24 12.23 32.96
N ILE A 507 -11.56 12.23 33.12
CA ILE A 507 -12.46 12.95 32.20
C ILE A 507 -12.23 14.46 32.30
N SER A 508 -11.97 14.99 33.50
CA SER A 508 -11.65 16.41 33.68
C SER A 508 -10.33 16.81 33.00
N GLU A 509 -9.36 15.90 32.91
CA GLU A 509 -8.11 16.14 32.18
C GLU A 509 -8.32 16.35 30.68
N LEU A 510 -9.37 15.78 30.08
CA LEU A 510 -9.73 16.03 28.69
C LEU A 510 -10.14 17.49 28.44
N SER A 511 -10.49 18.23 29.49
CA SER A 511 -10.78 19.68 29.41
C SER A 511 -9.52 20.54 29.54
N ILE A 512 -8.33 19.95 29.72
CA ILE A 512 -7.06 20.66 29.84
C ILE A 512 -6.39 20.77 28.47
N ARG A 513 -6.05 21.99 28.03
CA ARG A 513 -5.43 22.24 26.72
C ARG A 513 -4.18 21.40 26.47
N LYS A 514 -3.30 21.29 27.48
CA LYS A 514 -2.04 20.53 27.36
C LYS A 514 -2.32 19.05 26.99
N THR A 515 -3.33 18.46 27.60
CA THR A 515 -3.76 17.07 27.33
C THR A 515 -4.41 16.96 25.96
N GLN A 516 -5.32 17.87 25.61
CA GLN A 516 -5.97 17.91 24.28
C GLN A 516 -4.95 17.96 23.13
N ILE A 517 -3.97 18.86 23.24
CA ILE A 517 -2.92 19.01 22.23
C ILE A 517 -2.04 17.76 22.21
N ARG A 518 -1.65 17.23 23.37
CA ARG A 518 -0.88 15.98 23.42
C ARG A 518 -1.62 14.86 22.68
N LEU A 519 -2.87 14.58 23.02
CA LEU A 519 -3.68 13.54 22.38
C LEU A 519 -3.78 13.76 20.87
N SER A 520 -4.07 14.98 20.44
CA SER A 520 -4.20 15.31 19.02
C SER A 520 -2.90 15.09 18.23
N LEU A 521 -1.75 15.30 18.88
CA LEU A 521 -0.44 15.11 18.26
C LEU A 521 0.01 13.65 18.20
N PHE A 522 -0.48 12.81 19.11
CA PHE A 522 -0.22 11.37 19.13
C PHE A 522 -1.25 10.57 18.33
N ALA A 523 -2.42 11.15 18.03
CA ALA A 523 -3.48 10.52 17.23
C ALA A 523 -2.99 9.89 15.91
N PRO A 524 -2.16 10.56 15.07
CA PRO A 524 -1.66 9.94 13.85
C PRO A 524 -0.82 8.67 14.09
N ILE A 525 -0.16 8.56 15.24
CA ILE A 525 0.66 7.38 15.57
C ILE A 525 -0.21 6.26 16.15
N VAL A 526 -1.06 6.58 17.14
CA VAL A 526 -1.86 5.56 17.84
C VAL A 526 -3.06 5.11 17.00
N ILE A 527 -3.88 6.06 16.56
CA ILE A 527 -5.08 5.75 15.79
C ILE A 527 -4.69 5.38 14.36
N GLY A 528 -3.74 6.09 13.76
CA GLY A 528 -3.21 5.72 12.44
C GLY A 528 -2.50 4.36 12.46
N GLY A 529 -1.78 4.02 13.54
CA GLY A 529 -1.19 2.69 13.74
C GLY A 529 -2.26 1.61 13.86
N THR A 530 -3.35 1.89 14.59
CA THR A 530 -4.50 0.99 14.71
C THR A 530 -5.19 0.75 13.37
N PHE A 531 -5.41 1.82 12.59
CA PHE A 531 -6.00 1.74 11.25
C PHE A 531 -5.11 0.94 10.30
N PHE A 532 -3.80 1.16 10.37
CA PHE A 532 -2.82 0.38 9.62
C PHE A 532 -2.85 -1.11 9.99
N THR A 533 -2.90 -1.46 11.28
CA THR A 533 -3.00 -2.86 11.71
C THR A 533 -4.32 -3.48 11.26
N LEU A 534 -5.45 -2.79 11.43
CA LEU A 534 -6.75 -3.22 10.92
C LEU A 534 -6.71 -3.51 9.41
N THR A 535 -6.15 -2.57 8.65
CA THR A 535 -6.02 -2.69 7.19
C THR A 535 -5.19 -3.91 6.80
N TRP A 536 -4.11 -4.18 7.54
CA TRP A 536 -3.28 -5.36 7.29
C TRP A 536 -3.99 -6.67 7.68
N MET A 537 -4.72 -6.70 8.81
CA MET A 537 -5.47 -7.90 9.22
C MET A 537 -6.59 -8.22 8.22
N LEU A 538 -7.32 -7.21 7.74
CA LEU A 538 -8.36 -7.42 6.73
C LEU A 538 -7.78 -7.91 5.39
N LEU A 539 -6.60 -7.43 4.98
CA LEU A 539 -5.87 -7.97 3.83
C LEU A 539 -5.47 -9.44 4.02
N VAL A 540 -5.05 -9.82 5.23
CA VAL A 540 -4.72 -11.23 5.53
C VAL A 540 -5.98 -12.10 5.49
N ALA A 541 -7.13 -11.56 5.88
CA ALA A 541 -8.42 -12.26 5.85
C ALA A 541 -9.08 -12.30 4.46
N SER A 542 -8.72 -11.41 3.53
CA SER A 542 -9.35 -11.28 2.21
C SER A 542 -8.87 -12.33 1.20
N VAL A 543 -8.69 -13.57 1.65
CA VAL A 543 -8.16 -14.69 0.88
C VAL A 543 -9.15 -15.11 -0.21
N ASP A 544 -10.44 -15.22 0.14
CA ASP A 544 -11.50 -15.68 -0.78
C ASP A 544 -12.41 -14.54 -1.29
N GLY A 545 -12.17 -13.29 -0.88
CA GLY A 545 -12.92 -12.13 -1.38
C GLY A 545 -12.63 -10.84 -0.62
N THR A 546 -12.90 -9.70 -1.26
CA THR A 546 -12.81 -8.39 -0.61
C THR A 546 -13.96 -8.19 0.36
N SER A 547 -13.65 -7.72 1.56
CA SER A 547 -14.66 -7.37 2.56
C SER A 547 -14.83 -5.85 2.65
N LEU A 548 -15.40 -5.27 1.58
CA LEU A 548 -15.65 -3.83 1.44
C LEU A 548 -16.33 -3.25 2.69
N ALA A 549 -17.43 -3.89 3.10
CA ALA A 549 -18.23 -3.50 4.26
C ALA A 549 -17.40 -3.43 5.56
N MET A 550 -16.45 -4.35 5.74
CA MET A 550 -15.68 -4.43 6.97
C MET A 550 -14.63 -3.35 7.10
N HIS A 551 -13.97 -2.98 6.00
CA HIS A 551 -13.07 -1.82 6.00
C HIS A 551 -13.81 -0.52 6.34
N GLU A 552 -15.00 -0.33 5.79
CA GLU A 552 -15.79 0.88 6.01
C GLU A 552 -16.38 0.93 7.42
N MET A 553 -17.00 -0.16 7.87
CA MET A 553 -17.63 -0.26 9.19
C MET A 553 -16.61 -0.15 10.32
N PHE A 554 -15.50 -0.90 10.27
CA PHE A 554 -14.49 -0.88 11.32
C PHE A 554 -13.52 0.31 11.20
N GLY A 555 -13.35 0.84 9.99
CA GLY A 555 -12.56 2.04 9.74
C GLY A 555 -13.24 3.32 10.25
N ALA A 556 -14.58 3.39 10.19
CA ALA A 556 -15.34 4.59 10.54
C ALA A 556 -15.03 5.14 11.95
N PRO A 557 -15.02 4.34 13.05
CA PRO A 557 -14.63 4.85 14.36
C PRO A 557 -13.21 5.44 14.40
N LEU A 558 -12.26 4.86 13.64
CA LEU A 558 -10.88 5.34 13.60
C LEU A 558 -10.77 6.67 12.82
N ILE A 559 -11.51 6.79 11.72
CA ILE A 559 -11.63 8.03 10.95
C ILE A 559 -12.25 9.14 11.81
N LEU A 560 -13.35 8.84 12.53
CA LEU A 560 -14.00 9.75 13.47
C LEU A 560 -13.03 10.29 14.52
N LEU A 561 -12.19 9.42 15.09
CA LEU A 561 -11.19 9.80 16.09
C LEU A 561 -10.07 10.67 15.50
N ILE A 562 -9.58 10.37 14.29
CA ILE A 562 -8.57 11.20 13.60
C ILE A 562 -9.15 12.57 13.24
N ALA A 563 -10.37 12.64 12.72
CA ALA A 563 -11.06 13.89 12.42
C ALA A 563 -11.26 14.73 13.69
N SER A 564 -11.66 14.09 14.79
CA SER A 564 -11.79 14.73 16.11
C SER A 564 -10.46 15.29 16.63
N ALA A 565 -9.36 14.56 16.42
CA ALA A 565 -8.01 15.02 16.79
C ALA A 565 -7.58 16.24 15.95
N LEU A 566 -7.84 16.23 14.64
CA LEU A 566 -7.57 17.37 13.75
C LEU A 566 -8.39 18.59 14.17
N ALA A 567 -9.70 18.42 14.39
CA ALA A 567 -10.58 19.48 14.87
C ALA A 567 -10.07 20.06 16.20
N THR A 568 -9.77 19.21 17.18
CA THR A 568 -9.22 19.60 18.49
C THR A 568 -7.94 20.41 18.37
N TYR A 569 -6.99 19.94 17.54
CA TYR A 569 -5.74 20.66 17.32
C TYR A 569 -5.96 22.03 16.68
N SER A 570 -6.87 22.12 15.71
CA SER A 570 -7.18 23.35 14.99
C SER A 570 -7.89 24.40 15.86
N TRP A 571 -8.65 23.96 16.87
CA TRP A 571 -9.43 24.81 17.77
C TRP A 571 -8.64 25.41 18.93
N LYS A 572 -7.34 25.07 19.05
CA LYS A 572 -6.50 25.45 20.19
C LYS A 572 -6.52 26.95 20.54
N ASP A 573 -6.68 27.80 19.54
CA ASP A 573 -6.64 29.26 19.66
C ASP A 573 -8.04 29.92 19.57
N THR A 574 -9.12 29.16 19.36
CA THR A 574 -10.46 29.74 19.10
C THR A 574 -11.61 29.17 19.88
N VAL A 575 -11.50 27.96 20.41
CA VAL A 575 -12.54 27.37 21.26
C VAL A 575 -11.97 27.25 22.67
N PRO A 576 -12.69 27.70 23.73
CA PRO A 576 -12.26 27.47 25.11
C PRO A 576 -12.01 25.98 25.39
N GLU A 577 -10.93 25.63 26.08
CA GLU A 577 -10.53 24.24 26.33
C GLU A 577 -11.65 23.40 26.97
N LYS A 578 -12.44 23.99 27.86
CA LYS A 578 -13.58 23.33 28.52
C LYS A 578 -14.72 22.99 27.56
N MET A 579 -14.89 23.71 26.45
CA MET A 579 -15.96 23.45 25.49
C MET A 579 -15.62 22.34 24.49
N VAL A 580 -14.33 22.04 24.28
CA VAL A 580 -13.90 21.08 23.25
C VAL A 580 -14.53 19.70 23.43
N PRO A 581 -14.49 19.05 24.62
CA PRO A 581 -15.10 17.73 24.78
C PRO A 581 -16.62 17.74 24.54
N PHE A 582 -17.31 18.80 24.96
CA PHE A 582 -18.76 18.94 24.74
C PHE A 582 -19.12 19.12 23.28
N LEU A 583 -18.32 19.87 22.50
CA LEU A 583 -18.53 20.02 21.06
C LEU A 583 -18.32 18.69 20.33
N LEU A 584 -17.23 17.98 20.63
CA LEU A 584 -16.96 16.66 20.03
C LEU A 584 -18.09 15.67 20.33
N LEU A 585 -18.50 15.58 21.60
CA LEU A 585 -19.62 14.74 22.00
C LEU A 585 -20.93 15.18 21.33
N GLY A 586 -21.16 16.49 21.22
CA GLY A 586 -22.32 17.06 20.54
C GLY A 586 -22.40 16.65 19.06
N PHE A 587 -21.29 16.66 18.33
CA PHE A 587 -21.26 16.20 16.93
C PHE A 587 -21.52 14.70 16.79
N ILE A 588 -20.95 13.88 17.68
CA ILE A 588 -21.20 12.42 17.70
C ILE A 588 -22.68 12.13 18.00
N ILE A 589 -23.24 12.76 19.04
CA ILE A 589 -24.66 12.61 19.39
C ILE A 589 -25.54 13.09 18.25
N THR A 590 -25.21 14.20 17.59
CA THR A 590 -25.96 14.69 16.43
C THR A 590 -25.97 13.66 15.31
N GLY A 591 -24.82 13.07 14.98
CA GLY A 591 -24.73 12.01 13.99
C GLY A 591 -25.60 10.79 14.33
N ILE A 592 -25.54 10.31 15.57
CA ILE A 592 -26.35 9.18 16.05
C ILE A 592 -27.84 9.52 16.03
N VAL A 593 -28.23 10.71 16.52
CA VAL A 593 -29.65 11.13 16.55
C VAL A 593 -30.20 11.26 15.14
N VAL A 594 -29.45 11.87 14.23
CA VAL A 594 -29.89 12.06 12.84
C VAL A 594 -29.94 10.73 12.08
N GLY A 595 -28.91 9.89 12.22
CA GLY A 595 -28.81 8.62 11.49
C GLY A 595 -29.71 7.52 12.05
N VAL A 596 -29.70 7.29 13.36
CA VAL A 596 -30.38 6.14 13.99
C VAL A 596 -31.80 6.47 14.45
N PHE A 597 -32.01 7.66 15.03
CA PHE A 597 -33.30 7.99 15.66
C PHE A 597 -34.27 8.74 14.74
N LEU A 598 -33.75 9.66 13.92
CA LEU A 598 -34.55 10.42 12.96
C LEU A 598 -34.62 9.76 11.58
N ASP A 599 -33.69 8.82 11.29
CA ASP A 599 -33.58 8.09 10.03
C ASP A 599 -33.68 9.03 8.81
N ILE A 600 -32.95 10.15 8.87
CA ILE A 600 -32.98 11.14 7.79
C ILE A 600 -32.26 10.54 6.57
N PRO A 601 -32.97 10.33 5.44
CA PRO A 601 -32.37 9.74 4.26
C PRO A 601 -31.27 10.65 3.73
N ILE A 602 -30.14 10.05 3.39
CA ILE A 602 -29.02 10.68 2.69
C ILE A 602 -28.91 10.05 1.30
N VAL A 603 -28.33 10.79 0.35
CA VAL A 603 -28.17 10.34 -1.04
C VAL A 603 -27.39 9.01 -1.13
N GLY A 604 -27.63 8.25 -2.19
CA GLY A 604 -27.08 6.90 -2.37
C GLY A 604 -27.86 5.84 -1.60
N ASP A 605 -27.24 4.67 -1.41
CA ASP A 605 -27.81 3.45 -0.85
C ASP A 605 -27.85 3.47 0.68
N SER A 606 -28.30 4.59 1.25
CA SER A 606 -28.25 4.84 2.70
C SER A 606 -29.03 3.82 3.53
N SER A 607 -30.09 3.23 2.97
CA SER A 607 -30.88 2.19 3.62
C SER A 607 -30.31 0.78 3.50
N SER A 608 -29.28 0.57 2.67
CA SER A 608 -28.66 -0.76 2.53
C SER A 608 -27.85 -1.13 3.78
N GLN A 609 -27.74 -2.42 4.07
CA GLN A 609 -27.17 -2.92 5.31
C GLN A 609 -25.66 -3.18 5.18
N PHE A 610 -24.89 -2.70 6.16
CA PHE A 610 -23.50 -3.13 6.36
C PHE A 610 -23.41 -4.42 7.18
N SER A 611 -24.35 -4.58 8.11
CA SER A 611 -24.52 -5.77 8.95
C SER A 611 -26.00 -5.91 9.30
N ASP A 612 -26.37 -7.01 9.98
CA ASP A 612 -27.73 -7.26 10.46
C ASP A 612 -28.33 -6.11 11.30
N THR A 613 -27.49 -5.22 11.83
CA THR A 613 -27.90 -4.16 12.78
C THR A 613 -27.54 -2.74 12.37
N ILE A 614 -26.65 -2.55 11.39
CA ILE A 614 -26.14 -1.23 11.01
C ILE A 614 -26.31 -1.04 9.51
N ASN A 615 -26.94 0.08 9.11
CA ASN A 615 -27.07 0.49 7.72
C ASN A 615 -25.98 1.49 7.29
N ARG A 616 -25.86 1.75 5.98
CA ARG A 616 -24.84 2.66 5.44
C ARG A 616 -25.05 4.12 5.84
N GLY A 617 -26.31 4.56 5.89
CA GLY A 617 -26.71 5.91 6.28
C GLY A 617 -26.29 6.26 7.71
N GLU A 618 -26.42 5.32 8.65
CA GLU A 618 -26.01 5.47 10.05
C GLU A 618 -24.51 5.71 10.17
N VAL A 619 -23.69 4.95 9.44
CA VAL A 619 -22.23 5.13 9.40
C VAL A 619 -21.87 6.48 8.78
N ALA A 620 -22.53 6.87 7.69
CA ALA A 620 -22.31 8.16 7.05
C ALA A 620 -22.65 9.34 7.98
N TRP A 621 -23.81 9.30 8.64
CA TRP A 621 -24.23 10.33 9.58
C TRP A 621 -23.36 10.41 10.84
N LEU A 622 -22.77 9.29 11.27
CA LEU A 622 -21.79 9.30 12.35
C LEU A 622 -20.51 10.07 11.96
N LEU A 623 -20.07 9.97 10.70
CA LEU A 623 -18.82 10.55 10.21
C LEU A 623 -18.96 12.02 9.77
N LEU A 624 -19.99 12.34 9.00
CA LEU A 624 -20.12 13.63 8.31
C LEU A 624 -20.05 14.86 9.21
N PRO A 625 -20.72 14.93 10.38
CA PRO A 625 -20.71 16.14 11.22
C PRO A 625 -19.31 16.58 11.63
N ILE A 626 -18.46 15.65 12.07
CA ILE A 626 -17.09 16.00 12.50
C ILE A 626 -16.20 16.32 11.30
N LEU A 627 -16.34 15.59 10.18
CA LEU A 627 -15.52 15.77 8.99
C LEU A 627 -15.76 17.16 8.40
N ILE A 628 -17.02 17.56 8.28
CA ILE A 628 -17.41 18.86 7.74
C ILE A 628 -16.91 20.00 8.62
N VAL A 629 -17.05 19.89 9.95
CA VAL A 629 -16.65 20.97 10.86
C VAL A 629 -15.13 21.10 11.01
N ALA A 630 -14.38 20.02 10.82
CA ALA A 630 -12.92 20.04 10.87
C ALA A 630 -12.28 20.79 9.67
N ILE A 631 -12.96 20.85 8.51
CA ILE A 631 -12.45 21.50 7.30
C ILE A 631 -12.15 23.00 7.51
N PRO A 632 -13.13 23.87 7.87
CA PRO A 632 -12.90 25.31 7.98
C PRO A 632 -11.87 25.66 9.06
N SER A 633 -11.79 24.85 10.13
CA SER A 633 -10.85 25.10 11.22
C SER A 633 -9.40 24.78 10.83
N ILE A 634 -9.16 23.73 10.05
CA ILE A 634 -7.84 23.42 9.50
C ILE A 634 -7.46 24.40 8.38
N ILE A 635 -8.39 24.80 7.51
CA ILE A 635 -8.15 25.83 6.48
C ILE A 635 -7.63 27.12 7.14
N ARG A 636 -8.30 27.59 8.20
CA ARG A 636 -7.86 28.77 8.94
C ARG A 636 -6.43 28.62 9.47
N LEU A 637 -6.10 27.46 10.04
CA LEU A 637 -4.77 27.18 10.56
C LEU A 637 -3.70 27.20 9.46
N ALA A 638 -4.00 26.62 8.30
CA ALA A 638 -3.10 26.65 7.14
C ALA A 638 -2.85 28.10 6.67
N ILE A 639 -3.92 28.90 6.53
CA ILE A 639 -3.84 30.32 6.12
C ILE A 639 -2.99 31.14 7.10
N ASP A 640 -3.21 30.99 8.42
CA ASP A 640 -2.42 31.70 9.43
C ASP A 640 -0.93 31.32 9.34
N LEU A 641 -0.60 30.05 9.12
CA LEU A 641 0.78 29.62 8.93
C LEU A 641 1.42 30.16 7.63
N TYR A 642 0.67 30.25 6.54
CA TYR A 642 1.14 30.91 5.31
C TYR A 642 1.41 32.40 5.56
N GLN A 643 0.51 33.12 6.23
CA GLN A 643 0.69 34.53 6.57
C GLN A 643 1.91 34.75 7.48
N ARG A 644 2.12 33.89 8.48
CA ARG A 644 3.30 33.93 9.34
C ARG A 644 4.59 33.64 8.57
N THR A 645 4.53 32.74 7.59
CA THR A 645 5.68 32.41 6.72
C THR A 645 5.99 33.57 5.77
N ALA A 646 4.99 34.29 5.28
CA ALA A 646 5.17 35.50 4.46
C ALA A 646 5.87 36.64 5.23
N LYS A 647 5.62 36.77 6.54
CA LYS A 647 6.29 37.75 7.41
C LYS A 647 7.75 37.39 7.74
N GLY A 648 8.16 36.14 7.52
CA GLY A 648 9.51 35.66 7.81
C GLY A 648 9.69 34.22 7.34
N TYR A 649 10.24 34.06 6.14
CA TYR A 649 10.34 32.76 5.48
C TYR A 649 11.21 31.79 6.27
N SER A 650 10.66 30.62 6.55
CA SER A 650 11.39 29.49 7.11
C SER A 650 10.91 28.23 6.41
N PRO A 651 11.80 27.39 5.85
CA PRO A 651 11.41 26.12 5.24
C PRO A 651 10.61 25.23 6.18
N ALA A 652 10.91 25.26 7.49
CA ALA A 652 10.15 24.49 8.49
C ALA A 652 8.71 25.00 8.65
N LYS A 653 8.50 26.32 8.68
CA LYS A 653 7.16 26.91 8.77
C LYS A 653 6.35 26.67 7.49
N MET A 654 6.99 26.78 6.33
CA MET A 654 6.36 26.47 5.04
C MET A 654 5.91 25.00 4.97
N ARG A 655 6.78 24.06 5.39
CA ARG A 655 6.40 22.64 5.48
C ARG A 655 5.23 22.40 6.42
N SER A 656 5.17 23.11 7.54
CA SER A 656 4.04 23.01 8.46
C SER A 656 2.74 23.53 7.83
N ALA A 657 2.79 24.65 7.10
CA ALA A 657 1.63 25.19 6.39
C ALA A 657 1.12 24.19 5.35
N LEU A 658 2.02 23.69 4.50
CA LEU A 658 1.71 22.68 3.47
C LEU A 658 1.17 21.37 4.08
N ALA A 659 1.70 20.92 5.22
CA ALA A 659 1.17 19.74 5.90
C ALA A 659 -0.29 19.94 6.35
N HIS A 660 -0.66 21.13 6.85
CA HIS A 660 -2.05 21.44 7.18
C HIS A 660 -2.92 21.59 5.93
N THR A 661 -2.40 22.12 4.83
CA THR A 661 -3.09 22.10 3.53
C THR A 661 -3.36 20.67 3.06
N ALA A 662 -2.41 19.75 3.22
CA ALA A 662 -2.62 18.32 2.92
C ALA A 662 -3.73 17.72 3.79
N HIS A 663 -3.80 18.06 5.08
CA HIS A 663 -4.90 17.60 5.95
C HIS A 663 -6.28 18.13 5.51
N VAL A 664 -6.37 19.35 4.95
CA VAL A 664 -7.62 19.83 4.31
C VAL A 664 -7.99 18.91 3.15
N GLY A 665 -7.02 18.57 2.30
CA GLY A 665 -7.22 17.64 1.20
C GLY A 665 -7.73 16.26 1.67
N ILE A 666 -7.15 15.72 2.74
CA ILE A 666 -7.60 14.45 3.35
C ILE A 666 -9.04 14.55 3.84
N LEU A 667 -9.42 15.62 4.54
CA LEU A 667 -10.79 15.79 5.05
C LEU A 667 -11.80 15.92 3.90
N LEU A 668 -11.48 16.69 2.86
CA LEU A 668 -12.32 16.81 1.66
C LEU A 668 -12.49 15.46 0.97
N LEU A 669 -11.39 14.73 0.81
CA LEU A 669 -11.43 13.39 0.22
C LEU A 669 -12.30 12.45 1.04
N LEU A 670 -12.16 12.44 2.37
CA LEU A 670 -12.95 11.57 3.24
C LEU A 670 -14.44 11.90 3.20
N VAL A 671 -14.82 13.18 3.08
CA VAL A 671 -16.22 13.56 2.86
C VAL A 671 -16.71 13.00 1.52
N GLY A 672 -15.94 13.17 0.44
CA GLY A 672 -16.27 12.58 -0.86
C GLY A 672 -16.39 11.05 -0.80
N HIS A 673 -15.45 10.39 -0.13
CA HIS A 673 -15.40 8.93 0.04
C HIS A 673 -16.63 8.39 0.76
N VAL A 674 -17.15 9.09 1.78
CA VAL A 674 -18.40 8.70 2.44
C VAL A 674 -19.55 8.65 1.42
N PHE A 675 -19.64 9.60 0.50
CA PHE A 675 -20.69 9.63 -0.51
C PHE A 675 -20.45 8.67 -1.68
N THR A 676 -19.21 8.48 -2.11
CA THR A 676 -18.91 7.67 -3.32
C THR A 676 -18.58 6.21 -3.04
N THR A 677 -18.27 5.86 -1.80
CA THR A 677 -17.84 4.51 -1.43
C THR A 677 -18.72 3.98 -0.30
N THR A 678 -18.80 4.68 0.83
CA THR A 678 -19.55 4.21 1.99
C THR A 678 -21.05 4.12 1.74
N LEU A 679 -21.61 5.07 0.99
CA LEU A 679 -23.03 5.13 0.64
C LEU A 679 -23.40 4.41 -0.66
N ILE A 680 -22.49 3.65 -1.29
CA ILE A 680 -22.77 2.93 -2.53
C ILE A 680 -22.58 1.43 -2.32
N ASP A 681 -23.67 0.67 -2.40
CA ASP A 681 -23.68 -0.78 -2.39
C ASP A 681 -23.52 -1.34 -3.80
N ARG A 682 -22.28 -1.64 -4.16
CA ARG A 682 -21.93 -2.22 -5.47
C ARG A 682 -22.45 -3.65 -5.67
N THR A 683 -23.05 -4.25 -4.66
CA THR A 683 -23.67 -5.59 -4.76
C THR A 683 -25.17 -5.51 -4.99
N ASP A 684 -25.79 -4.33 -4.88
CA ASP A 684 -27.22 -4.17 -5.10
C ASP A 684 -27.56 -4.26 -6.61
N PRO A 685 -28.40 -5.22 -7.03
CA PRO A 685 -28.84 -5.31 -8.41
C PRO A 685 -29.70 -4.11 -8.86
N SER A 686 -30.17 -3.26 -7.96
CA SER A 686 -30.95 -2.05 -8.30
C SER A 686 -30.18 -1.07 -9.20
N HIS A 687 -28.84 -1.08 -9.12
CA HIS A 687 -27.93 -0.32 -10.01
C HIS A 687 -27.91 -0.83 -11.45
N GLN A 688 -28.49 -2.01 -11.72
CA GLN A 688 -28.58 -2.56 -13.08
C GLN A 688 -29.89 -2.15 -13.74
N VAL A 689 -29.79 -1.42 -14.85
CA VAL A 689 -30.92 -0.90 -15.61
C VAL A 689 -30.92 -1.52 -17.00
N VAL A 690 -32.11 -1.95 -17.45
CA VAL A 690 -32.32 -2.37 -18.83
C VAL A 690 -33.12 -1.29 -19.55
N LEU A 691 -32.51 -0.67 -20.56
CA LEU A 691 -33.15 0.32 -21.40
C LEU A 691 -33.65 -0.35 -22.69
N VAL A 692 -34.87 -0.01 -23.09
CA VAL A 692 -35.44 -0.37 -24.39
C VAL A 692 -35.34 0.84 -25.31
N GLN A 693 -34.97 0.63 -26.56
CA GLN A 693 -34.74 1.71 -27.52
C GLN A 693 -35.97 2.62 -27.66
N GLY A 694 -35.76 3.93 -27.58
CA GLY A 694 -36.79 4.96 -27.66
C GLY A 694 -37.74 5.02 -26.44
N GLN A 695 -37.54 4.18 -25.42
CA GLN A 695 -38.32 4.23 -24.18
C GLN A 695 -37.56 4.95 -23.09
N GLN A 696 -38.25 5.84 -22.40
CA GLN A 696 -37.72 6.58 -21.27
C GLN A 696 -37.91 5.78 -19.98
N VAL A 697 -36.82 5.50 -19.27
CA VAL A 697 -36.80 4.75 -18.02
C VAL A 697 -36.35 5.66 -16.89
N SER A 698 -37.12 5.70 -15.80
CA SER A 698 -36.74 6.44 -14.60
C SER A 698 -35.77 5.62 -13.75
N HIS A 699 -34.62 6.22 -13.41
CA HIS A 699 -33.62 5.62 -12.53
C HIS A 699 -32.94 6.71 -11.70
N GLU A 700 -33.01 6.58 -10.37
CA GLU A 700 -32.38 7.48 -9.38
C GLU A 700 -32.49 9.00 -9.67
N GLY A 701 -33.69 9.47 -10.04
CA GLY A 701 -33.95 10.89 -10.31
C GLY A 701 -33.56 11.38 -11.71
N TYR A 702 -33.11 10.47 -12.58
CA TYR A 702 -32.89 10.71 -13.99
C TYR A 702 -33.88 9.92 -14.84
N LEU A 703 -34.18 10.47 -16.01
CA LEU A 703 -34.94 9.79 -17.04
C LEU A 703 -33.97 9.45 -18.17
N LEU A 704 -33.62 8.17 -18.29
CA LEU A 704 -32.65 7.65 -19.25
C LEU A 704 -33.38 7.16 -20.49
N THR A 705 -32.89 7.54 -21.68
CA THR A 705 -33.44 7.06 -22.95
C THR A 705 -32.31 6.48 -23.78
N PHE A 706 -32.44 5.21 -24.17
CA PHE A 706 -31.54 4.61 -25.14
C PHE A 706 -32.00 5.01 -26.56
N ASP A 707 -31.19 5.80 -27.26
CA ASP A 707 -31.51 6.36 -28.57
C ASP A 707 -31.15 5.37 -29.69
N GLU A 708 -29.85 5.08 -29.84
CA GLU A 708 -29.32 4.23 -30.91
C GLU A 708 -27.96 3.62 -30.52
N TRP A 709 -27.57 2.55 -31.20
CA TRP A 709 -26.22 2.00 -31.12
C TRP A 709 -25.26 2.86 -31.93
N THR A 710 -24.12 3.21 -31.32
CA THR A 710 -22.97 3.78 -32.01
C THR A 710 -22.03 2.64 -32.40
N VAL A 711 -21.83 2.42 -33.70
CA VAL A 711 -20.87 1.46 -34.24
C VAL A 711 -19.78 2.25 -34.96
N LEU A 712 -18.55 2.15 -34.47
CA LEU A 712 -17.39 2.78 -35.11
C LEU A 712 -16.39 1.71 -35.54
N SER A 713 -15.89 1.85 -36.76
CA SER A 713 -14.83 1.03 -37.34
C SER A 713 -13.50 1.80 -37.29
N PRO A 714 -12.35 1.13 -37.41
CA PRO A 714 -11.03 1.77 -37.39
C PRO A 714 -10.83 2.82 -38.50
N ASP A 715 -11.56 2.68 -39.62
CA ASP A 715 -11.54 3.61 -40.74
C ASP A 715 -12.33 4.91 -40.46
N ASP A 716 -13.15 4.95 -39.40
CA ASP A 716 -13.91 6.13 -39.02
C ASP A 716 -12.99 7.17 -38.36
N ALA A 717 -13.13 8.43 -38.76
CA ALA A 717 -12.36 9.52 -38.17
C ALA A 717 -12.67 9.69 -36.67
N GLU A 718 -13.92 9.47 -36.27
CA GLU A 718 -14.36 9.55 -34.87
C GLU A 718 -13.70 8.47 -34.01
N PHE A 719 -13.53 7.24 -34.54
CA PHE A 719 -12.86 6.17 -33.80
C PHE A 719 -11.43 6.57 -33.43
N ASN A 720 -10.67 7.09 -34.40
CA ASN A 720 -9.28 7.50 -34.22
C ASN A 720 -9.11 8.74 -33.31
N GLU A 721 -10.15 9.56 -33.16
CA GLU A 721 -10.14 10.69 -32.21
C GLU A 721 -10.39 10.20 -30.77
N ARG A 722 -11.27 9.21 -30.60
CA ARG A 722 -11.69 8.70 -29.28
C ARG A 722 -10.75 7.63 -28.73
N PHE A 723 -10.21 6.79 -29.60
CA PHE A 723 -9.50 5.58 -29.21
C PHE A 723 -8.17 5.45 -29.94
N SER A 724 -7.14 5.09 -29.18
CA SER A 724 -5.81 4.81 -29.72
C SER A 724 -5.55 3.30 -29.97
N VAL A 725 -6.49 2.45 -29.56
CA VAL A 725 -6.38 0.98 -29.55
C VAL A 725 -7.73 0.34 -29.82
N GLY A 726 -7.70 -0.94 -30.18
CA GLY A 726 -8.88 -1.72 -30.55
C GLY A 726 -9.18 -1.63 -32.05
N ASP A 727 -10.01 -2.56 -32.51
CA ASP A 727 -10.37 -2.77 -33.92
C ASP A 727 -11.81 -2.33 -34.22
N GLY A 728 -12.45 -1.65 -33.27
CA GLY A 728 -13.81 -1.14 -33.42
C GLY A 728 -14.44 -0.84 -32.06
N PHE A 729 -15.51 -0.04 -32.08
CA PHE A 729 -16.26 0.35 -30.89
C PHE A 729 -17.74 0.09 -31.11
N LEU A 730 -18.39 -0.50 -30.09
CA LEU A 730 -19.84 -0.64 -30.02
C LEU A 730 -20.32 0.00 -28.72
N GLY A 731 -21.00 1.14 -28.83
CA GLY A 731 -21.53 1.89 -27.70
C GLY A 731 -23.03 2.14 -27.79
N ALA A 732 -23.66 2.39 -26.66
CA ALA A 732 -25.07 2.76 -26.58
C ALA A 732 -25.18 4.26 -26.30
N LYS A 733 -25.81 5.00 -27.20
CA LYS A 733 -26.07 6.43 -26.99
C LYS A 733 -27.27 6.59 -26.06
N ILE A 734 -27.03 7.19 -24.91
CA ILE A 734 -28.01 7.34 -23.83
C ILE A 734 -28.18 8.82 -23.53
N ASP A 735 -29.39 9.31 -23.77
CA ASP A 735 -29.78 10.65 -23.39
C ASP A 735 -30.23 10.67 -21.93
N ILE A 736 -29.70 11.62 -21.17
CA ILE A 736 -29.98 11.79 -19.75
C ILE A 736 -30.85 13.03 -19.58
N TYR A 737 -32.09 12.84 -19.16
CA TYR A 737 -33.00 13.93 -18.85
C TYR A 737 -33.17 14.06 -17.33
N ASN A 738 -33.41 15.29 -16.86
CA ASN A 738 -33.90 15.48 -15.49
C ASN A 738 -35.38 15.09 -15.37
N GLU A 739 -35.91 15.04 -14.15
CA GLU A 739 -37.33 14.74 -13.91
C GLU A 739 -38.31 15.74 -14.56
N GLN A 740 -37.84 16.94 -14.93
CA GLN A 740 -38.65 17.92 -15.67
C GLN A 740 -38.61 17.73 -17.19
N GLY A 741 -37.92 16.71 -17.70
CA GLY A 741 -37.80 16.40 -19.12
C GLY A 741 -36.82 17.27 -19.90
N ILE A 742 -35.91 17.98 -19.21
CA ILE A 742 -34.83 18.75 -19.84
C ILE A 742 -33.64 17.82 -20.05
N LEU A 743 -33.12 17.78 -21.28
CA LEU A 743 -31.89 17.06 -21.61
C LEU A 743 -30.70 17.70 -20.86
N LEU A 744 -30.04 16.90 -20.04
CA LEU A 744 -28.86 17.31 -19.27
C LEU A 744 -27.57 17.04 -20.04
N ASP A 745 -27.44 15.82 -20.58
CA ASP A 745 -26.26 15.36 -21.32
C ASP A 745 -26.59 14.10 -22.13
N THR A 746 -25.70 13.72 -23.03
CA THR A 746 -25.76 12.46 -23.79
C THR A 746 -24.45 11.72 -23.59
N VAL A 747 -24.53 10.49 -23.07
CA VAL A 747 -23.37 9.61 -22.84
C VAL A 747 -23.36 8.45 -23.83
N ASN A 748 -22.19 7.88 -24.07
CA ASN A 748 -21.97 6.78 -25.01
C ASN A 748 -21.04 5.69 -24.40
N PRO A 749 -21.46 5.03 -23.30
CA PRO A 749 -20.77 3.87 -22.76
C PRO A 749 -20.80 2.72 -23.76
N GLY A 750 -19.79 1.87 -23.75
CA GLY A 750 -19.68 0.84 -24.77
C GLY A 750 -18.62 -0.20 -24.50
N MET A 751 -18.18 -0.83 -25.58
CA MET A 751 -17.06 -1.76 -25.57
C MET A 751 -16.16 -1.57 -26.78
N LEU A 752 -14.85 -1.70 -26.56
CA LEU A 752 -13.85 -1.84 -27.60
C LEU A 752 -13.65 -3.29 -27.98
N ARG A 753 -13.56 -3.52 -29.29
CA ARG A 753 -13.30 -4.82 -29.91
C ARG A 753 -11.81 -5.03 -30.12
N PHE A 754 -11.37 -6.28 -30.01
CA PHE A 754 -9.97 -6.71 -30.21
C PHE A 754 -9.97 -8.02 -31.02
N ASP A 755 -10.65 -7.99 -32.17
CA ASP A 755 -10.92 -9.19 -32.97
C ASP A 755 -9.67 -9.68 -33.71
N SER A 756 -8.81 -8.74 -34.14
CA SER A 756 -7.58 -9.06 -34.88
C SER A 756 -6.60 -9.90 -34.04
N SER A 757 -6.68 -9.79 -32.71
CA SER A 757 -5.87 -10.56 -31.77
C SER A 757 -6.60 -11.74 -31.13
N ASN A 758 -7.83 -12.04 -31.57
CA ASN A 758 -8.67 -13.10 -31.01
C ASN A 758 -8.77 -12.98 -29.47
N SER A 759 -8.89 -11.73 -29.00
CA SER A 759 -8.95 -11.37 -27.60
C SER A 759 -10.37 -11.02 -27.19
N PHE A 760 -10.58 -10.85 -25.89
CA PHE A 760 -11.89 -10.51 -25.35
C PHE A 760 -12.16 -8.99 -25.48
N PRO A 761 -13.42 -8.58 -25.65
CA PRO A 761 -13.78 -7.16 -25.69
C PRO A 761 -13.60 -6.47 -24.34
N ARG A 762 -13.28 -5.18 -24.36
CA ARG A 762 -13.09 -4.36 -23.16
C ARG A 762 -14.23 -3.35 -22.99
N SER A 763 -14.76 -3.21 -21.78
CA SER A 763 -15.73 -2.17 -21.44
C SER A 763 -15.11 -0.77 -21.47
N GLU A 764 -15.81 0.19 -22.06
CA GLU A 764 -15.48 1.60 -22.02
C GLU A 764 -16.55 2.35 -21.23
N VAL A 765 -16.12 2.89 -20.09
CA VAL A 765 -16.97 3.59 -19.14
C VAL A 765 -17.13 5.05 -19.56
N ASP A 766 -18.38 5.49 -19.72
CA ASP A 766 -18.72 6.90 -19.92
C ASP A 766 -19.45 7.48 -18.71
N ARG A 767 -19.44 8.82 -18.58
CA ARG A 767 -19.95 9.49 -17.38
C ARG A 767 -20.55 10.85 -17.66
N TYR A 768 -21.64 11.12 -16.95
CA TYR A 768 -22.21 12.46 -16.83
C TYR A 768 -21.63 13.16 -15.60
N THR A 769 -20.98 14.31 -15.81
CA THR A 769 -20.39 15.13 -14.74
C THR A 769 -21.33 16.26 -14.34
N SER A 770 -21.72 16.30 -13.06
CA SER A 770 -22.59 17.35 -12.52
C SER A 770 -21.91 18.14 -11.40
N LEU A 771 -22.56 19.22 -10.93
CA LEU A 771 -22.08 19.98 -9.76
C LEU A 771 -22.09 19.16 -8.46
N THR A 772 -22.92 18.12 -8.39
CA THR A 772 -23.06 17.27 -7.20
C THR A 772 -22.18 16.04 -7.24
N GLY A 773 -21.61 15.67 -8.40
CA GLY A 773 -20.79 14.48 -8.58
C GLY A 773 -20.99 13.85 -9.96
N ASP A 774 -20.41 12.67 -10.14
CA ASP A 774 -20.44 11.97 -11.42
C ASP A 774 -21.48 10.85 -11.41
N THR A 775 -22.17 10.65 -12.53
CA THR A 775 -22.96 9.45 -12.78
C THR A 775 -22.24 8.61 -13.83
N VAL A 776 -21.93 7.37 -13.48
CA VAL A 776 -21.08 6.48 -14.28
C VAL A 776 -21.93 5.39 -14.92
N PHE A 777 -21.73 5.15 -16.22
CA PHE A 777 -22.46 4.15 -16.99
C PHE A 777 -21.49 3.08 -17.50
N ILE A 778 -21.77 1.82 -17.18
CA ILE A 778 -20.84 0.71 -17.39
C ILE A 778 -21.54 -0.43 -18.12
N PHE A 779 -20.86 -1.00 -19.11
CA PHE A 779 -21.21 -2.33 -19.60
C PHE A 779 -20.50 -3.34 -18.72
N ASP A 780 -21.27 -4.07 -17.91
CA ASP A 780 -20.69 -5.13 -17.08
C ASP A 780 -19.98 -6.19 -17.94
N TRP A 781 -19.10 -7.00 -17.35
CA TRP A 781 -18.36 -8.04 -18.06
C TRP A 781 -19.27 -8.95 -18.90
N SER A 782 -20.40 -9.39 -18.35
CA SER A 782 -21.31 -10.30 -19.05
C SER A 782 -22.03 -9.64 -20.22
N GLN A 783 -22.36 -8.34 -20.10
CA GLN A 783 -22.91 -7.54 -21.19
C GLN A 783 -21.86 -7.34 -22.29
N THR A 784 -20.64 -6.97 -21.91
CA THR A 784 -19.51 -6.78 -22.84
C THR A 784 -19.19 -8.06 -23.61
N GLN A 785 -19.17 -9.22 -22.94
CA GLN A 785 -18.98 -10.52 -23.60
C GLN A 785 -20.16 -10.90 -24.51
N ALA A 786 -21.40 -10.66 -24.07
CA ALA A 786 -22.58 -10.96 -24.88
C ALA A 786 -22.61 -10.12 -26.17
N LEU A 787 -22.29 -8.83 -26.06
CA LEU A 787 -22.20 -7.93 -27.21
C LEU A 787 -21.02 -8.28 -28.13
N GLY A 788 -19.85 -8.63 -27.60
CA GLY A 788 -18.71 -9.07 -28.41
C GLY A 788 -19.01 -10.33 -29.22
N ASN A 789 -19.68 -11.32 -28.62
CA ASN A 789 -20.11 -12.51 -29.34
C ASN A 789 -21.17 -12.20 -30.41
N ALA A 790 -22.04 -11.21 -30.16
CA ALA A 790 -23.04 -10.76 -31.11
C ALA A 790 -22.44 -9.92 -32.25
N SER A 791 -21.42 -9.10 -31.98
CA SER A 791 -20.79 -8.22 -32.98
C SER A 791 -20.03 -8.97 -34.05
N GLY A 792 -19.54 -10.19 -33.78
CA GLY A 792 -18.99 -11.09 -34.80
C GLY A 792 -20.00 -11.55 -35.86
N ILE A 793 -21.30 -11.34 -35.62
CA ILE A 793 -22.41 -11.61 -36.56
C ILE A 793 -22.87 -10.32 -37.26
N MET A 794 -22.49 -9.14 -36.75
CA MET A 794 -22.93 -7.82 -37.25
C MET A 794 -22.18 -7.34 -38.49
N ASP A 795 -21.10 -8.02 -38.90
CA ASP A 795 -20.23 -7.65 -40.03
C ASP A 795 -20.81 -8.06 -41.41
N SER A 796 -22.09 -8.47 -41.47
CA SER A 796 -22.78 -8.86 -42.70
C SER A 796 -23.97 -7.95 -43.00
N ASP A 797 -23.74 -6.84 -43.72
CA ASP A 797 -24.71 -6.11 -44.57
C ASP A 797 -26.12 -5.79 -43.99
N SER A 798 -26.30 -5.75 -42.67
CA SER A 798 -27.58 -5.38 -42.05
C SER A 798 -27.42 -4.20 -41.09
N ASP A 799 -27.86 -3.01 -41.54
CA ASP A 799 -28.01 -1.78 -40.74
C ASP A 799 -29.02 -1.91 -39.57
N ASP A 800 -29.57 -3.10 -39.32
CA ASP A 800 -30.60 -3.35 -38.33
C ASP A 800 -30.00 -4.12 -37.15
N VAL A 801 -29.46 -3.38 -36.19
CA VAL A 801 -29.00 -3.95 -34.92
C VAL A 801 -30.25 -4.44 -34.18
N GLY A 802 -30.59 -5.72 -34.35
CA GLY A 802 -31.72 -6.39 -33.69
C GLY A 802 -31.63 -6.49 -32.16
N LEU A 803 -30.83 -5.63 -31.53
CA LEU A 803 -30.75 -5.42 -30.08
C LEU A 803 -31.53 -4.15 -29.75
N ASP A 804 -32.84 -4.28 -29.55
CA ASP A 804 -33.73 -3.22 -29.08
C ASP A 804 -33.49 -2.85 -27.60
N ARG A 805 -32.52 -3.48 -26.94
CA ARG A 805 -32.25 -3.34 -25.50
C ARG A 805 -30.77 -3.29 -25.19
N VAL A 806 -30.44 -2.50 -24.17
CA VAL A 806 -29.12 -2.46 -23.55
C VAL A 806 -29.25 -2.61 -22.03
N ARG A 807 -28.38 -3.42 -21.43
CA ARG A 807 -28.23 -3.48 -19.97
C ARG A 807 -27.02 -2.67 -19.55
N LEU A 808 -27.20 -1.84 -18.52
CA LEU A 808 -26.21 -0.94 -17.99
C LEU A 808 -26.13 -1.10 -16.48
N THR A 809 -24.94 -1.00 -15.93
CA THR A 809 -24.76 -0.68 -14.51
C THR A 809 -24.57 0.82 -14.38
N VAL A 810 -25.40 1.48 -13.59
CA VAL A 810 -25.37 2.94 -13.39
C VAL A 810 -25.06 3.21 -11.93
N TYR A 811 -24.01 4.00 -11.66
CA TYR A 811 -23.64 4.41 -10.31
C TYR A 811 -23.67 5.93 -10.17
N HIS A 812 -24.40 6.42 -9.17
CA HIS A 812 -24.48 7.84 -8.84
C HIS A 812 -23.47 8.20 -7.74
N LEU A 813 -22.27 8.62 -8.15
CA LEU A 813 -21.16 8.94 -7.26
C LEU A 813 -21.20 10.41 -6.82
N SER A 814 -22.19 10.72 -5.98
CA SER A 814 -22.31 12.03 -5.33
C SER A 814 -21.01 12.36 -4.57
N GLY A 815 -20.50 13.58 -4.69
CA GLY A 815 -19.28 14.01 -4.02
C GLY A 815 -17.95 13.57 -4.66
N SER A 816 -17.96 12.96 -5.85
CA SER A 816 -16.75 12.59 -6.60
C SER A 816 -15.73 13.73 -6.75
N HIS A 817 -16.22 14.94 -7.02
CA HIS A 817 -15.40 16.14 -7.13
C HIS A 817 -14.63 16.46 -5.83
N LEU A 818 -15.17 16.11 -4.65
CA LEU A 818 -14.49 16.29 -3.37
C LEU A 818 -13.35 15.29 -3.20
N VAL A 819 -13.52 14.05 -3.68
CA VAL A 819 -12.46 13.02 -3.72
C VAL A 819 -11.28 13.54 -4.54
N TRP A 820 -11.54 13.95 -5.78
CA TRP A 820 -10.50 14.42 -6.70
C TRP A 820 -9.85 15.73 -6.27
N ALA A 821 -10.65 16.71 -5.82
CA ALA A 821 -10.13 17.97 -5.30
C ALA A 821 -9.27 17.75 -4.05
N GLY A 822 -9.75 16.92 -3.12
CA GLY A 822 -9.02 16.52 -1.92
C GLY A 822 -7.68 15.87 -2.26
N TRP A 823 -7.69 14.92 -3.20
CA TRP A 823 -6.48 14.23 -3.64
C TRP A 823 -5.47 15.17 -4.30
N LEU A 824 -5.92 16.03 -5.21
CA LEU A 824 -5.07 17.03 -5.87
C LEU A 824 -4.39 17.95 -4.85
N ILE A 825 -5.12 18.39 -3.82
CA ILE A 825 -4.58 19.21 -2.73
C ILE A 825 -3.46 18.46 -1.98
N ILE A 826 -3.63 17.15 -1.71
CA ILE A 826 -2.60 16.34 -1.05
C ILE A 826 -1.35 16.23 -1.94
N ILE A 827 -1.52 15.95 -3.23
CA ILE A 827 -0.39 15.87 -4.19
C ILE A 827 0.39 17.18 -4.21
N LEU A 828 -0.29 18.31 -4.44
CA LEU A 828 0.38 19.62 -4.52
C LEU A 828 1.08 19.99 -3.20
N SER A 829 0.45 19.68 -2.07
CA SER A 829 1.00 19.95 -0.75
C SER A 829 2.24 19.11 -0.46
N THR A 830 2.20 17.81 -0.77
CA THR A 830 3.33 16.90 -0.55
C THR A 830 4.49 17.23 -1.48
N ILE A 831 4.25 17.61 -2.75
CA ILE A 831 5.27 18.13 -3.67
C ILE A 831 5.96 19.35 -3.03
N GLY A 832 5.19 20.31 -2.53
CA GLY A 832 5.74 21.48 -1.82
C GLY A 832 6.61 21.09 -0.61
N ILE A 833 6.20 20.08 0.16
CA ILE A 833 6.96 19.57 1.31
C ILE A 833 8.30 18.95 0.87
N ALA A 834 8.30 18.19 -0.22
CA ALA A 834 9.51 17.58 -0.77
C ALA A 834 10.48 18.65 -1.30
N VAL A 835 9.99 19.61 -2.11
CA VAL A 835 10.81 20.69 -2.68
C VAL A 835 11.45 21.54 -1.58
N THR A 836 10.68 21.94 -0.57
CA THR A 836 11.20 22.72 0.59
C THR A 836 12.13 21.91 1.49
N SER A 837 12.24 20.59 1.30
CA SER A 837 13.17 19.72 2.02
C SER A 837 14.52 19.54 1.31
N ILE A 838 14.59 19.79 0.00
CA ILE A 838 15.80 19.64 -0.82
C ILE A 838 16.73 20.86 -0.65
N GLN A 839 16.20 22.01 -0.24
CA GLN A 839 17.00 23.20 0.07
C GLN A 839 17.91 22.92 1.27
N ARG A 840 19.21 22.71 1.00
CA ARG A 840 20.25 22.58 2.03
C ARG A 840 20.19 23.80 2.95
N PRO A 841 20.31 23.64 4.28
CA PRO A 841 20.66 24.79 5.11
C PRO A 841 21.95 25.38 4.53
N SER A 842 21.97 26.69 4.30
CA SER A 842 23.19 27.38 3.90
C SER A 842 24.25 27.00 4.93
N LYS A 843 25.33 26.33 4.48
CA LYS A 843 26.50 26.12 5.32
C LYS A 843 27.03 27.52 5.67
N THR A 844 26.66 28.05 6.83
CA THR A 844 27.58 28.88 7.60
C THR A 844 28.65 27.92 8.07
N ILE A 845 29.68 27.76 7.25
CA ILE A 845 30.95 27.16 7.64
C ILE A 845 31.46 28.05 8.78
N PRO A 846 31.61 27.57 10.04
CA PRO A 846 32.54 28.24 10.93
C PRO A 846 33.92 27.93 10.33
N SER A 847 34.53 28.94 9.70
CA SER A 847 35.97 28.93 9.53
C SER A 847 36.59 28.84 10.92
N ILE A 848 37.27 27.74 11.22
CA ILE A 848 38.63 27.63 11.80
C ILE A 848 38.91 26.15 12.02
#